data_AF-A0A931AGX9-F1
#
_entry.id   AF-A0A931AGX9-F1
#
_cell.length_a   1.000
_cell.length_b   1.000
_cell.length_c   1.000
_cell.angle_alpha   90.00
_cell.angle_beta   90.00
_cell.angle_gamma   90.00
#
_symmetry.space_group_name_H-M   'P 1'
#
loop_
_entity.id
_entity.type
_entity.pdbx_description
1 polymer ?
#
loop_
_entity_poly.entity_id
_entity_poly.type
_entity_poly.pdbx_seq_one_letter_code
_entity_poly.pdbx_strand_id
1 'polypeptide(L)'
;MKQQSTLHRRGFLALAGGTLGVLAAGRIAQPMAANAEGVDAAPFTLGVASGDPDHHSVVLWTRLVADPLNAETGGMPAEPVEVSWEVARDDAFQHVVGRGSVTAVPESVHTVHVVVDDLAPDRWYWYRFKAGDTYSRTGRTRTMPPPGAKADHMRFAFVSCQSWAGGPYPAYRDLAEQDVDFVLHLGDYIYETSNGSLTEFRRLHALYKTSPHMRAVHARFPFFLTWDDHEVQNNYASDIQGGAGDGRPFLERRANGYQAYYEHLPMRPAQQPEGPDALMYRRFDFGRLAEFSILDTRQYRSDQSCGDGRKVPCAETADQARTLTGPEQEQWLLSGLGRSKARWNVIAQQTIMAQFDYDLGPDKVVNLDQWDGYPAARSRILDFLAERRPSNPVVLSGDWHTHWVNDLKTDFDDPNSETVATEFVGTSISSGAGWDADVRAGLAANPHVKFYNGTYRGYVICDVTPERWRSDLRIVMAGSDPASPAYTIAAFEVRDGEPGARRIDEGDGLSGRLTDKATGTPLPNVQVTVTAADTGLRIANSTSDATGEFLAFAPPGDYKIEVNGVGYEPITVTARVTQGRQTRVEPELARAAVRAGTGRSVPGPQSQAALTDVVLSNEMVALTVSAGTQDSQLPGVTVGKPMDVAAVGHLDQIDWLNLPYASLTQPRGGNAWQQLTVRADTMQVVSATGPEAVARATGLCTAAPEVQVVTTYSVRAGESWVTAESVFTNQGTAARTLWIGDVIDHDGAGQRSGVPGAGVVTASTPADFTPAAPWIGMTGSDGQTYALLYDEPGFTAYACGIWVMSQRQVTIEPGAAFTLRRRIAAVDNGGATDPFAMLAGL
;
A
#
# COMPACT_ATOMS: atom_id res chain seq x y z
N MET A 1 19.29 -46.19 7.47
CA MET A 1 19.81 -45.20 8.44
C MET A 1 19.21 -43.85 8.06
N LYS A 2 18.02 -43.50 8.55
CA LYS A 2 17.77 -42.69 9.75
C LYS A 2 18.53 -41.34 9.76
N GLN A 3 17.86 -40.28 9.31
CA GLN A 3 17.63 -39.11 10.15
C GLN A 3 16.36 -38.38 9.69
N GLN A 4 15.34 -38.46 10.55
CA GLN A 4 14.11 -37.67 10.51
C GLN A 4 14.42 -36.28 11.07
N SER A 5 14.03 -35.20 10.40
CA SER A 5 13.94 -33.87 11.01
C SER A 5 12.48 -33.56 11.32
N THR A 6 12.09 -33.82 12.57
CA THR A 6 10.82 -33.39 13.16
C THR A 6 10.95 -31.93 13.57
N LEU A 7 10.25 -31.01 12.87
CA LEU A 7 10.06 -29.65 13.37
C LEU A 7 8.90 -29.65 14.38
N HIS A 8 9.27 -29.52 15.66
CA HIS A 8 8.35 -29.55 16.80
C HIS A 8 7.69 -28.17 17.01
N ARG A 9 6.41 -28.21 17.40
CA ARG A 9 5.47 -27.09 17.73
C ARG A 9 5.90 -26.08 18.81
N ARG A 10 7.18 -25.96 19.15
CA ARG A 10 7.71 -24.91 20.05
C ARG A 10 8.65 -23.90 19.36
N GLY A 11 8.78 -23.97 18.03
CA GLY A 11 9.49 -22.97 17.20
C GLY A 11 8.59 -21.96 16.46
N PHE A 12 7.28 -21.99 16.69
CA PHE A 12 6.29 -21.19 15.94
C PHE A 12 5.74 -19.98 16.72
N LEU A 13 6.32 -19.65 17.88
CA LEU A 13 5.95 -18.47 18.69
C LEU A 13 7.17 -17.58 19.02
N ALA A 14 8.11 -17.48 18.08
CA ALA A 14 9.23 -16.53 18.14
C ALA A 14 9.51 -15.90 16.76
N LEU A 15 8.43 -15.52 16.05
CA LEU A 15 8.47 -14.83 14.75
C LEU A 15 7.71 -13.48 14.81
N ALA A 16 7.75 -12.84 15.98
CA ALA A 16 7.33 -11.46 16.22
C ALA A 16 8.40 -10.66 16.99
N GLY A 17 9.66 -11.12 17.00
CA GLY A 17 10.74 -10.44 17.69
C GLY A 17 12.10 -10.89 17.18
N GLY A 18 12.75 -10.02 16.38
CA GLY A 18 14.18 -10.07 16.06
C GLY A 18 14.62 -11.10 15.02
N THR A 19 15.11 -10.64 13.88
CA THR A 19 16.12 -11.34 13.09
C THR A 19 17.23 -10.39 12.65
N LEU A 20 18.21 -10.26 13.56
CA LEU A 20 19.60 -10.03 13.21
C LEU A 20 20.14 -11.22 12.38
N GLY A 21 20.79 -10.91 11.26
CA GLY A 21 21.97 -11.62 10.76
C GLY A 21 21.80 -12.99 10.09
N VAL A 22 21.81 -13.00 8.74
CA VAL A 22 22.47 -14.07 7.97
C VAL A 22 23.69 -13.47 7.28
N LEU A 23 24.85 -13.78 7.84
CA LEU A 23 26.15 -13.69 7.18
C LEU A 23 26.20 -14.70 6.03
N ALA A 24 25.82 -14.29 4.83
CA ALA A 24 26.20 -15.01 3.62
C ALA A 24 27.58 -14.53 3.18
N ALA A 25 28.61 -15.31 3.53
CA ALA A 25 29.94 -15.21 2.94
C ALA A 25 29.87 -15.65 1.46
N GLY A 26 29.38 -14.77 0.61
CA GLY A 26 29.45 -14.85 -0.84
C GLY A 26 29.90 -13.48 -1.32
N ARG A 27 31.02 -13.42 -2.05
CA ARG A 27 31.67 -12.19 -2.52
C ARG A 27 30.63 -11.18 -3.02
N ILE A 28 30.38 -10.14 -2.24
CA ILE A 28 29.65 -8.95 -2.69
C ILE A 28 30.50 -8.37 -3.81
N ALA A 29 30.08 -8.60 -5.05
CA ALA A 29 30.46 -7.71 -6.13
C ALA A 29 29.97 -6.34 -5.68
N GLN A 30 30.89 -5.47 -5.25
CA GLN A 30 30.60 -4.07 -5.03
C GLN A 30 29.93 -3.58 -6.32
N PRO A 31 28.69 -3.06 -6.28
CA PRO A 31 28.15 -2.40 -7.44
C PRO A 31 29.12 -1.27 -7.76
N MET A 32 29.77 -1.35 -8.92
CA MET A 32 30.56 -0.22 -9.42
C MET A 32 29.60 0.96 -9.47
N ALA A 33 29.93 2.02 -8.73
CA ALA A 33 29.24 3.29 -8.77
C ALA A 33 29.00 3.67 -10.23
N ALA A 34 27.73 3.88 -10.59
CA ALA A 34 27.33 4.24 -11.93
C ALA A 34 28.02 5.56 -12.32
N ASN A 35 28.78 5.51 -13.42
CA ASN A 35 29.41 6.68 -14.01
C ASN A 35 28.37 7.53 -14.74
N ALA A 36 28.11 8.73 -14.21
CA ALA A 36 27.80 9.94 -14.98
C ALA A 36 28.19 11.16 -14.11
N GLU A 37 29.21 11.90 -14.56
CA GLU A 37 29.76 13.14 -14.00
C GLU A 37 30.42 13.07 -12.60
N GLY A 38 31.62 13.66 -12.50
CA GLY A 38 32.49 13.54 -11.33
C GLY A 38 31.89 14.07 -10.03
N VAL A 39 32.43 13.61 -8.90
CA VAL A 39 32.22 14.24 -7.59
C VAL A 39 32.53 15.74 -7.72
N ASP A 40 31.68 16.59 -7.17
CA ASP A 40 31.94 18.03 -7.13
C ASP A 40 33.31 18.28 -6.48
N ALA A 41 34.09 19.19 -7.03
CA ALA A 41 35.47 19.40 -6.60
C ALA A 41 35.54 19.75 -5.10
N ALA A 42 36.48 19.13 -4.38
CA ALA A 42 36.73 19.49 -2.98
C ALA A 42 37.08 20.99 -2.86
N PRO A 43 36.53 21.70 -1.87
CA PRO A 43 35.78 21.18 -0.72
C PRO A 43 34.25 21.09 -0.91
N PHE A 44 33.69 21.23 -2.11
CA PHE A 44 32.24 21.26 -2.32
C PHE A 44 31.64 19.88 -2.67
N THR A 45 32.19 18.79 -2.13
CA THR A 45 31.85 17.41 -2.51
C THR A 45 30.39 17.03 -2.24
N LEU A 46 29.70 17.73 -1.33
CA LEU A 46 28.27 17.56 -1.03
C LEU A 46 27.34 18.46 -1.88
N GLY A 47 27.91 19.21 -2.82
CA GLY A 47 27.18 20.12 -3.70
C GLY A 47 26.71 21.39 -2.98
N VAL A 48 25.69 22.01 -3.56
CA VAL A 48 25.08 23.24 -3.06
C VAL A 48 23.56 23.04 -2.99
N ALA A 49 22.89 23.82 -2.14
CA ALA A 49 21.43 23.81 -2.05
C ALA A 49 20.90 25.22 -1.81
N SER A 50 19.63 25.43 -2.14
CA SER A 50 18.89 26.63 -1.73
C SER A 50 17.55 26.23 -1.15
N GLY A 51 16.97 27.09 -0.31
CA GLY A 51 15.76 26.71 0.41
C GLY A 51 15.10 27.85 1.14
N ASP A 52 13.90 27.54 1.63
CA ASP A 52 12.99 28.46 2.32
C ASP A 52 12.90 29.85 1.67
N PRO A 53 12.71 29.95 0.33
CA PRO A 53 12.59 31.24 -0.32
C PRO A 53 11.35 31.99 0.18
N ASP A 54 11.48 33.31 0.31
CA ASP A 54 10.34 34.20 0.35
C ASP A 54 10.37 35.12 -0.89
N HIS A 55 9.60 36.20 -0.88
CA HIS A 55 9.49 37.11 -2.01
C HIS A 55 10.69 38.05 -2.19
N HIS A 56 11.57 38.18 -1.21
CA HIS A 56 12.76 39.05 -1.27
C HIS A 56 14.06 38.36 -0.84
N SER A 57 14.00 37.11 -0.39
CA SER A 57 15.16 36.43 0.13
C SER A 57 15.12 34.91 -0.09
N VAL A 58 16.30 34.30 0.00
CA VAL A 58 16.47 32.85 -0.07
C VAL A 58 17.66 32.42 0.78
N VAL A 59 17.59 31.20 1.33
CA VAL A 59 18.75 30.59 1.98
C VAL A 59 19.60 29.90 0.93
N LEU A 60 20.90 30.19 0.92
CA LEU A 60 21.91 29.44 0.19
C LEU A 60 22.71 28.59 1.16
N TRP A 61 23.00 27.36 0.77
CA TRP A 61 23.66 26.38 1.59
C TRP A 61 24.79 25.65 0.85
N THR A 62 25.87 25.39 1.58
CA THR A 62 26.90 24.40 1.22
C THR A 62 27.59 23.90 2.48
N ARG A 63 28.34 22.79 2.38
CA ARG A 63 29.29 22.36 3.42
C ARG A 63 30.66 22.14 2.81
N LEU A 64 31.71 22.67 3.44
CA LEU A 64 33.08 22.37 3.05
C LEU A 64 33.47 21.00 3.58
N VAL A 65 33.81 20.09 2.67
CA VAL A 65 34.09 18.69 2.93
C VAL A 65 35.07 18.17 1.87
N ALA A 66 36.26 17.75 2.31
CA ALA A 66 37.27 17.13 1.45
C ALA A 66 37.11 15.60 1.39
N ASP A 67 36.68 14.97 2.48
CA ASP A 67 36.40 13.54 2.61
C ASP A 67 35.01 13.35 3.24
N PRO A 68 33.95 13.17 2.44
CA PRO A 68 32.57 13.15 2.93
C PRO A 68 32.21 11.97 3.82
N LEU A 69 33.02 10.90 3.82
CA LEU A 69 32.77 9.76 4.70
C LEU A 69 33.63 9.78 5.96
N ASN A 70 34.54 10.76 6.10
CA ASN A 70 35.15 11.07 7.38
C ASN A 70 34.10 11.71 8.30
N ALA A 71 33.56 10.89 9.20
CA ALA A 71 32.44 11.22 10.07
C ALA A 71 32.74 12.37 11.04
N GLU A 72 34.01 12.57 11.43
CA GLU A 72 34.39 13.55 12.45
C GLU A 72 34.51 14.96 11.88
N THR A 73 35.29 15.13 10.80
CA THR A 73 35.64 16.47 10.29
C THR A 73 35.29 16.69 8.84
N GLY A 74 34.82 15.66 8.12
CA GLY A 74 34.67 15.74 6.66
C GLY A 74 36.01 15.95 5.94
N GLY A 75 37.14 15.63 6.58
CA GLY A 75 38.48 15.88 6.05
C GLY A 75 38.92 17.34 6.08
N MET A 76 38.17 18.23 6.73
CA MET A 76 38.54 19.65 6.88
C MET A 76 39.49 19.88 8.07
N PRO A 77 40.38 20.88 8.01
CA PRO A 77 41.19 21.30 9.15
C PRO A 77 40.33 21.90 10.27
N ALA A 78 40.80 21.79 11.51
CA ALA A 78 40.14 22.37 12.69
C ALA A 78 40.38 23.90 12.80
N GLU A 79 40.19 24.63 11.71
CA GLU A 79 40.32 26.08 11.63
C GLU A 79 39.16 26.70 10.83
N PRO A 80 38.79 27.96 11.09
CA PRO A 80 37.80 28.67 10.30
C PRO A 80 38.25 28.89 8.85
N VAL A 81 37.33 28.73 7.89
CA VAL A 81 37.57 28.92 6.45
C VAL A 81 36.66 30.01 5.91
N GLU A 82 37.21 31.04 5.28
CA GLU A 82 36.41 32.05 4.58
C GLU A 82 35.82 31.49 3.29
N VAL A 83 34.51 31.67 3.12
CA VAL A 83 33.75 31.26 1.94
C VAL A 83 33.06 32.49 1.38
N SER A 84 33.41 32.86 0.14
CA SER A 84 32.68 33.90 -0.59
C SER A 84 31.50 33.30 -1.34
N TRP A 85 30.43 34.07 -1.49
CA TRP A 85 29.22 33.69 -2.21
C TRP A 85 28.81 34.78 -3.17
N GLU A 86 28.18 34.40 -4.28
CA GLU A 86 27.65 35.30 -5.29
C GLU A 86 26.25 34.86 -5.71
N VAL A 87 25.38 35.83 -6.00
CA VAL A 87 24.05 35.64 -6.62
C VAL A 87 23.97 36.51 -7.86
N ALA A 88 23.54 35.95 -8.98
CA ALA A 88 23.47 36.59 -10.29
C ALA A 88 22.14 36.33 -11.00
N ARG A 89 21.85 37.17 -12.01
CA ARG A 89 20.67 37.03 -12.89
C ARG A 89 20.90 36.10 -14.09
N ASP A 90 22.09 35.56 -14.22
CA ASP A 90 22.51 34.66 -15.30
C ASP A 90 23.53 33.64 -14.77
N ASP A 91 23.61 32.50 -15.44
CA ASP A 91 24.47 31.36 -15.09
C ASP A 91 25.96 31.60 -15.38
N ALA A 92 26.28 32.58 -16.22
CA ALA A 92 27.63 33.03 -16.50
C ALA A 92 28.18 34.03 -15.46
N PHE A 93 27.36 34.44 -14.48
CA PHE A 93 27.69 35.42 -13.44
C PHE A 93 28.15 36.78 -14.01
N GLN A 94 27.61 37.21 -15.14
CA GLN A 94 27.89 38.53 -15.72
C GLN A 94 27.13 39.65 -14.98
N HIS A 95 25.95 39.36 -14.45
CA HIS A 95 25.10 40.31 -13.72
C HIS A 95 24.90 39.87 -12.26
N VAL A 96 25.97 40.00 -11.47
CA VAL A 96 25.94 39.75 -10.01
C VAL A 96 25.08 40.82 -9.32
N VAL A 97 24.10 40.39 -8.54
CA VAL A 97 23.17 41.23 -7.77
C VAL A 97 23.41 41.19 -6.26
N GLY A 98 24.10 40.16 -5.78
CA GLY A 98 24.46 40.01 -4.38
C GLY A 98 25.79 39.26 -4.27
N ARG A 99 26.60 39.62 -3.28
CA ARG A 99 27.83 38.90 -2.94
C ARG A 99 28.25 39.21 -1.51
N GLY A 100 28.99 38.30 -0.90
CA GLY A 100 29.55 38.47 0.42
C GLY A 100 30.54 37.38 0.78
N SER A 101 30.99 37.38 2.02
CA SER A 101 31.79 36.31 2.62
C SER A 101 31.16 35.88 3.93
N VAL A 102 31.31 34.61 4.27
CA VAL A 102 30.93 34.00 5.53
C VAL A 102 32.05 33.07 5.99
N THR A 103 32.25 32.96 7.29
CA THR A 103 33.27 32.08 7.85
C THR A 103 32.62 30.73 8.21
N ALA A 104 33.03 29.67 7.52
CA ALA A 104 32.67 28.30 7.85
C ALA A 104 33.57 27.82 9.00
N VAL A 105 32.99 27.40 10.12
CA VAL A 105 33.73 27.07 11.35
C VAL A 105 33.68 25.58 11.69
N PRO A 106 34.70 25.02 12.37
CA PRO A 106 34.72 23.59 12.73
C PRO A 106 33.55 23.15 13.63
N GLU A 107 33.03 24.03 14.49
CA GLU A 107 31.95 23.74 15.43
C GLU A 107 30.66 23.34 14.71
N SER A 108 30.40 23.94 13.54
CA SER A 108 29.31 23.62 12.63
C SER A 108 29.75 22.73 11.46
N VAL A 109 30.86 22.01 11.61
CA VAL A 109 31.47 21.12 10.60
C VAL A 109 31.60 21.77 9.22
N HIS A 110 32.01 23.04 9.23
CA HIS A 110 32.21 23.90 8.07
C HIS A 110 31.00 23.99 7.14
N THR A 111 29.81 23.96 7.72
CA THR A 111 28.56 24.29 7.02
C THR A 111 28.44 25.80 6.85
N VAL A 112 27.77 26.19 5.77
CA VAL A 112 27.53 27.57 5.37
C VAL A 112 26.05 27.74 5.12
N HIS A 113 25.45 28.69 5.83
CA HIS A 113 24.09 29.17 5.61
C HIS A 113 24.15 30.67 5.36
N VAL A 114 23.60 31.11 4.23
CA VAL A 114 23.53 32.54 3.86
C VAL A 114 22.09 32.88 3.55
N VAL A 115 21.51 33.81 4.32
CA VAL A 115 20.24 34.45 3.93
C VAL A 115 20.60 35.60 3.00
N VAL A 116 20.33 35.43 1.71
CA VAL A 116 20.49 36.50 0.72
C VAL A 116 19.16 37.23 0.62
N ASP A 117 19.13 38.50 1.04
CA ASP A 117 17.98 39.39 1.02
C ASP A 117 18.05 40.41 -0.13
N ASP A 118 17.13 41.38 -0.13
CA ASP A 118 17.00 42.44 -1.13
C ASP A 118 16.91 41.95 -2.60
N LEU A 119 16.43 40.73 -2.79
CA LEU A 119 16.18 40.15 -4.10
C LEU A 119 14.83 40.65 -4.66
N ALA A 120 14.75 40.75 -5.98
CA ALA A 120 13.49 41.06 -6.63
C ALA A 120 12.56 39.83 -6.52
N PRO A 121 11.25 40.03 -6.30
CA PRO A 121 10.31 38.94 -6.20
C PRO A 121 10.08 38.26 -7.54
N ASP A 122 9.54 37.04 -7.47
CA ASP A 122 9.07 36.25 -8.61
C ASP A 122 10.15 36.04 -9.69
N ARG A 123 11.38 35.69 -9.27
CA ARG A 123 12.53 35.70 -10.17
C ARG A 123 13.51 34.55 -9.94
N TRP A 124 13.99 34.00 -11.04
CA TRP A 124 15.10 33.04 -11.05
C TRP A 124 16.45 33.74 -10.88
N TYR A 125 17.32 33.12 -10.09
CA TYR A 125 18.68 33.54 -9.81
C TYR A 125 19.64 32.34 -9.88
N TRP A 126 20.91 32.62 -10.12
CA TRP A 126 22.01 31.66 -10.05
C TRP A 126 22.94 32.03 -8.92
N TYR A 127 23.50 31.03 -8.24
CA TYR A 127 24.39 31.25 -7.11
C TYR A 127 25.56 30.27 -7.11
N ARG A 128 26.67 30.69 -6.50
CA ARG A 128 27.85 29.84 -6.30
C ARG A 128 28.63 30.28 -5.08
N PHE A 129 29.44 29.37 -4.56
CA PHE A 129 30.39 29.61 -3.48
C PHE A 129 31.82 29.50 -3.99
N LYS A 130 32.75 30.12 -3.26
CA LYS A 130 34.19 29.98 -3.50
C LYS A 130 34.94 29.90 -2.17
N ALA A 131 35.78 28.88 -2.04
CA ALA A 131 36.69 28.67 -0.91
C ALA A 131 38.10 28.45 -1.46
N GLY A 132 39.06 29.28 -1.05
CA GLY A 132 40.37 29.34 -1.69
C GLY A 132 40.25 29.66 -3.18
N ASP A 133 40.81 28.82 -4.05
CA ASP A 133 40.71 28.96 -5.51
C ASP A 133 39.61 28.10 -6.16
N THR A 134 38.89 27.31 -5.36
CA THR A 134 37.85 26.41 -5.86
C THR A 134 36.49 27.09 -5.83
N TYR A 135 35.74 27.02 -6.94
CA TYR A 135 34.31 27.33 -6.98
C TYR A 135 33.48 26.06 -6.77
N SER A 136 32.35 26.20 -6.09
CA SER A 136 31.31 25.17 -6.08
C SER A 136 30.71 25.02 -7.48
N ARG A 137 29.91 23.97 -7.69
CA ARG A 137 28.95 23.98 -8.80
C ARG A 137 28.03 25.20 -8.70
N THR A 138 27.51 25.63 -9.83
CA THR A 138 26.46 26.66 -9.90
C THR A 138 25.13 26.03 -9.47
N GLY A 139 24.45 26.69 -8.54
CA GLY A 139 23.05 26.42 -8.24
C GLY A 139 22.11 27.44 -8.89
N ARG A 140 20.84 27.08 -9.01
CA ARG A 140 19.71 27.93 -9.44
C ARG A 140 18.67 27.96 -8.31
N THR A 141 18.05 29.11 -8.12
CA THR A 141 17.04 29.32 -7.10
C THR A 141 16.00 30.35 -7.54
N ARG A 142 14.90 30.49 -6.80
CA ARG A 142 13.80 31.40 -7.13
C ARG A 142 13.25 32.09 -5.88
N THR A 143 12.97 33.38 -5.99
CA THR A 143 12.15 34.12 -5.02
C THR A 143 10.66 33.95 -5.33
N MET A 144 9.83 33.88 -4.29
CA MET A 144 8.38 33.71 -4.43
C MET A 144 7.69 34.99 -4.94
N PRO A 145 6.45 34.88 -5.49
CA PRO A 145 5.66 36.07 -5.77
C PRO A 145 5.40 36.89 -4.49
N PRO A 146 5.30 38.22 -4.60
CA PRO A 146 5.08 39.05 -3.42
C PRO A 146 3.68 38.79 -2.84
N PRO A 147 3.50 38.90 -1.51
CA PRO A 147 2.21 38.74 -0.87
C PRO A 147 1.12 39.59 -1.55
N GLY A 148 -0.04 38.98 -1.84
CA GLY A 148 -1.13 39.68 -2.53
C GLY A 148 -1.07 39.66 -4.07
N ALA A 149 0.05 39.25 -4.68
CA ALA A 149 0.15 39.10 -6.13
C ALA A 149 -0.87 38.09 -6.67
N LYS A 150 -1.37 38.31 -7.88
CA LYS A 150 -2.21 37.35 -8.59
C LYS A 150 -1.30 36.50 -9.47
N ALA A 151 -0.70 35.46 -8.89
CA ALA A 151 -0.01 34.45 -9.67
C ALA A 151 -1.08 33.60 -10.38
N ASP A 152 -0.94 33.43 -11.68
CA ASP A 152 -1.89 32.66 -12.50
C ASP A 152 -1.48 31.18 -12.61
N HIS A 153 -0.26 30.85 -12.17
CA HIS A 153 0.31 29.51 -12.26
C HIS A 153 1.39 29.31 -11.19
N MET A 154 1.44 28.11 -10.62
CA MET A 154 2.49 27.60 -9.74
C MET A 154 2.70 26.13 -10.06
N ARG A 155 3.96 25.71 -10.22
CA ARG A 155 4.28 24.30 -10.42
C ARG A 155 5.34 23.86 -9.43
N PHE A 156 5.07 22.83 -8.64
CA PHE A 156 6.03 22.34 -7.64
C PHE A 156 6.05 20.81 -7.60
N ALA A 157 7.05 20.24 -6.95
CA ALA A 157 7.08 18.81 -6.66
C ALA A 157 7.14 18.57 -5.15
N PHE A 158 6.63 17.44 -4.69
CA PHE A 158 6.87 16.98 -3.33
C PHE A 158 7.37 15.54 -3.28
N VAL A 159 8.21 15.26 -2.28
CA VAL A 159 9.01 14.05 -2.12
C VAL A 159 9.13 13.65 -0.64
N SER A 160 9.40 12.38 -0.37
CA SER A 160 9.76 11.88 0.96
C SER A 160 10.52 10.54 0.85
N CYS A 161 10.98 10.02 1.99
CA CYS A 161 11.37 8.62 2.16
C CYS A 161 12.42 8.14 1.14
N GLN A 162 13.64 8.62 1.31
CA GLN A 162 14.74 8.40 0.38
C GLN A 162 15.81 7.47 0.94
N SER A 163 15.45 6.33 1.53
CA SER A 163 16.43 5.39 2.11
C SER A 163 17.62 5.13 1.16
N TRP A 164 18.84 5.39 1.64
CA TRP A 164 20.06 5.24 0.84
C TRP A 164 20.27 3.78 0.39
N ALA A 165 19.83 2.81 1.20
CA ALA A 165 19.88 1.40 0.83
C ALA A 165 18.94 1.05 -0.33
N GLY A 166 17.88 1.84 -0.53
CA GLY A 166 16.84 1.61 -1.54
C GLY A 166 17.21 1.99 -2.97
N GLY A 167 18.31 2.72 -3.19
CA GLY A 167 18.86 2.89 -4.53
C GLY A 167 19.44 4.28 -4.84
N PRO A 168 20.01 4.43 -6.04
CA PRO A 168 20.79 5.62 -6.44
C PRO A 168 19.94 6.86 -6.79
N TYR A 169 18.64 6.85 -6.51
CA TYR A 169 17.68 7.96 -6.73
C TYR A 169 17.44 8.38 -8.20
N PRO A 170 17.05 7.47 -9.10
CA PRO A 170 16.64 7.84 -10.46
C PRO A 170 15.43 8.80 -10.50
N ALA A 171 14.59 8.79 -9.47
CA ALA A 171 13.49 9.75 -9.32
C ALA A 171 14.00 11.20 -9.24
N TYR A 172 15.12 11.45 -8.55
CA TYR A 172 15.74 12.77 -8.52
C TYR A 172 16.40 13.17 -9.83
N ARG A 173 16.91 12.21 -10.61
CA ARG A 173 17.39 12.48 -11.97
C ARG A 173 16.26 13.01 -12.83
N ASP A 174 15.12 12.31 -12.83
CA ASP A 174 13.93 12.74 -13.55
C ASP A 174 13.37 14.08 -13.05
N LEU A 175 13.31 14.30 -11.72
CA LEU A 175 12.84 15.56 -11.15
C LEU A 175 13.75 16.74 -11.54
N ALA A 176 15.08 16.53 -11.61
CA ALA A 176 16.02 17.57 -12.02
C ALA A 176 15.81 18.05 -13.48
N GLU A 177 15.17 17.24 -14.32
CA GLU A 177 14.81 17.55 -15.71
C GLU A 177 13.44 18.26 -15.83
N GLN A 178 12.65 18.31 -14.76
CA GLN A 178 11.35 18.99 -14.74
C GLN A 178 11.48 20.50 -14.65
N ASP A 179 10.39 21.21 -14.94
CA ASP A 179 10.27 22.64 -14.71
C ASP A 179 9.33 22.89 -13.52
N VAL A 180 9.91 23.00 -12.33
CA VAL A 180 9.19 23.30 -11.09
C VAL A 180 9.78 24.55 -10.42
N ASP A 181 8.95 25.30 -9.72
CA ASP A 181 9.30 26.52 -8.98
C ASP A 181 10.04 26.21 -7.67
N PHE A 182 9.64 25.14 -6.99
CA PHE A 182 10.26 24.64 -5.76
C PHE A 182 9.99 23.14 -5.55
N VAL A 183 10.72 22.54 -4.60
CA VAL A 183 10.51 21.17 -4.12
C VAL A 183 10.16 21.19 -2.64
N LEU A 184 9.18 20.40 -2.24
CA LEU A 184 8.77 20.21 -0.85
C LEU A 184 9.17 18.80 -0.37
N HIS A 185 10.02 18.70 0.65
CA HIS A 185 10.40 17.42 1.25
C HIS A 185 9.62 17.20 2.53
N LEU A 186 8.85 16.10 2.61
CA LEU A 186 7.89 15.85 3.68
C LEU A 186 8.41 14.99 4.83
N GLY A 187 9.65 14.49 4.74
CA GLY A 187 10.29 13.74 5.82
C GLY A 187 11.07 12.54 5.32
N ASP A 188 11.83 11.90 6.20
CA ASP A 188 12.70 10.75 5.89
C ASP A 188 13.75 11.07 4.82
N TYR A 189 14.34 12.26 4.96
CA TYR A 189 15.48 12.71 4.20
C TYR A 189 16.70 11.84 4.49
N ILE A 190 16.87 11.38 5.73
CA ILE A 190 17.80 10.31 6.08
C ILE A 190 17.07 9.17 6.79
N TYR A 191 17.75 8.03 6.90
CA TYR A 191 17.39 6.93 7.80
C TYR A 191 18.54 6.73 8.78
N GLU A 192 18.19 6.64 10.05
CA GLU A 192 19.11 6.56 11.18
C GLU A 192 19.78 5.19 11.30
N THR A 193 20.83 5.13 12.13
CA THR A 193 21.37 3.87 12.64
C THR A 193 21.13 3.76 14.15
N SER A 194 21.51 2.63 14.76
CA SER A 194 21.46 2.51 16.21
C SER A 194 22.32 3.56 16.92
N ASN A 195 23.40 4.03 16.29
CA ASN A 195 24.26 5.07 16.82
C ASN A 195 23.61 6.46 16.67
N GLY A 196 23.21 7.05 17.80
CA GLY A 196 22.51 8.35 17.82
C GLY A 196 23.41 9.56 18.04
N SER A 197 24.71 9.46 17.73
CA SER A 197 25.65 10.56 17.93
C SER A 197 25.53 11.62 16.85
N LEU A 198 25.83 12.87 17.21
CA LEU A 198 25.93 13.96 16.24
C LEU A 198 26.88 13.63 15.10
N THR A 199 28.04 13.02 15.40
CA THR A 199 29.01 12.53 14.41
C THR A 199 28.37 11.55 13.42
N GLU A 200 27.55 10.63 13.89
CA GLU A 200 26.87 9.66 13.02
C GLU A 200 25.79 10.31 12.16
N PHE A 201 24.96 11.19 12.72
CA PHE A 201 23.97 11.92 11.92
C PHE A 201 24.62 12.78 10.83
N ARG A 202 25.71 13.49 11.16
CA ARG A 202 26.51 14.25 10.18
C ARG A 202 27.07 13.35 9.07
N ARG A 203 27.54 12.14 9.42
CA ARG A 203 27.99 11.13 8.44
C ARG A 203 26.84 10.65 7.55
N LEU A 204 25.65 10.41 8.12
CA LEU A 204 24.47 9.98 7.36
C LEU A 204 24.03 11.05 6.35
N HIS A 205 23.92 12.32 6.76
CA HIS A 205 23.60 13.40 5.82
C HIS A 205 24.63 13.51 4.68
N ALA A 206 25.93 13.35 4.99
CA ALA A 206 26.97 13.32 3.97
C ALA A 206 26.84 12.10 3.05
N LEU A 207 26.57 10.91 3.60
CA LEU A 207 26.34 9.67 2.85
C LEU A 207 25.20 9.83 1.83
N TYR A 208 24.06 10.38 2.22
CA TYR A 208 22.93 10.55 1.32
C TYR A 208 23.27 11.52 0.17
N LYS A 209 23.94 12.63 0.48
CA LYS A 209 24.42 13.61 -0.52
C LYS A 209 25.58 13.09 -1.39
N THR A 210 26.08 11.87 -1.20
CA THR A 210 26.99 11.24 -2.18
C THR A 210 26.29 10.92 -3.50
N SER A 211 24.95 10.84 -3.53
CA SER A 211 24.19 10.67 -4.78
C SER A 211 24.33 11.91 -5.70
N PRO A 212 24.78 11.74 -6.96
CA PRO A 212 24.86 12.84 -7.92
C PRO A 212 23.47 13.39 -8.28
N HIS A 213 22.44 12.55 -8.33
CA HIS A 213 21.07 12.97 -8.64
C HIS A 213 20.49 13.87 -7.54
N MET A 214 20.79 13.55 -6.29
CA MET A 214 20.41 14.38 -5.14
C MET A 214 21.11 15.74 -5.15
N ARG A 215 22.42 15.78 -5.44
CA ARG A 215 23.14 17.06 -5.61
C ARG A 215 22.64 17.87 -6.80
N ALA A 216 22.22 17.21 -7.88
CA ALA A 216 21.67 17.86 -9.06
C ALA A 216 20.33 18.55 -8.74
N VAL A 217 19.40 17.86 -8.09
CA VAL A 217 18.08 18.44 -7.77
C VAL A 217 18.19 19.59 -6.75
N HIS A 218 19.05 19.47 -5.74
CA HIS A 218 19.29 20.54 -4.76
C HIS A 218 19.96 21.77 -5.38
N ALA A 219 20.87 21.56 -6.33
CA ALA A 219 21.46 22.66 -7.07
C ALA A 219 20.44 23.31 -8.02
N ARG A 220 19.37 22.61 -8.42
CA ARG A 220 18.43 23.09 -9.44
C ARG A 220 17.26 23.92 -8.89
N PHE A 221 16.74 23.56 -7.71
CA PHE A 221 15.51 24.15 -7.16
C PHE A 221 15.68 24.60 -5.71
N PRO A 222 14.92 25.61 -5.24
CA PRO A 222 14.77 25.86 -3.82
C PRO A 222 13.91 24.78 -3.17
N PHE A 223 14.30 24.38 -1.95
CA PHE A 223 13.57 23.38 -1.15
C PHE A 223 12.85 24.01 0.04
N PHE A 224 11.61 23.60 0.28
CA PHE A 224 10.97 23.68 1.58
C PHE A 224 11.06 22.30 2.25
N LEU A 225 11.52 22.27 3.50
CA LEU A 225 11.83 21.02 4.20
C LEU A 225 11.07 20.92 5.51
N THR A 226 10.56 19.73 5.81
CA THR A 226 10.20 19.28 7.15
C THR A 226 10.77 17.88 7.38
N TRP A 227 10.89 17.48 8.63
CA TRP A 227 11.32 16.13 9.02
C TRP A 227 10.13 15.22 9.22
N ASP A 228 10.40 13.93 9.32
CA ASP A 228 9.56 12.93 9.94
C ASP A 228 10.30 12.19 11.08
N ASP A 229 10.13 10.89 11.24
CA ASP A 229 10.68 10.12 12.35
C ASP A 229 12.16 9.76 12.13
N HIS A 230 12.53 9.32 10.93
CA HIS A 230 13.84 8.77 10.61
C HIS A 230 14.99 9.79 10.62
N GLU A 231 14.68 11.09 10.69
CA GLU A 231 15.66 12.14 11.04
C GLU A 231 16.25 11.98 12.44
N VAL A 232 15.59 11.20 13.31
CA VAL A 232 16.00 10.95 14.68
C VAL A 232 15.98 9.45 14.96
N GLN A 233 14.81 8.84 14.89
CA GLN A 233 14.57 7.43 15.17
C GLN A 233 13.17 7.01 14.73
N ASN A 234 13.09 5.86 14.05
CA ASN A 234 11.84 5.23 13.65
C ASN A 234 10.77 5.32 14.74
N ASN A 235 9.59 5.82 14.38
CA ASN A 235 8.38 5.96 15.18
C ASN A 235 8.53 6.79 16.46
N TYR A 236 9.48 7.74 16.57
CA TYR A 236 9.54 8.55 17.80
C TYR A 236 8.29 9.44 18.01
N ALA A 237 7.99 9.74 19.27
CA ALA A 237 6.85 10.54 19.67
C ALA A 237 7.23 11.57 20.73
N SER A 238 7.37 12.84 20.34
CA SER A 238 7.85 13.90 21.22
C SER A 238 9.20 13.52 21.87
N ASP A 239 9.22 13.24 23.17
CA ASP A 239 10.36 12.88 24.00
C ASP A 239 10.47 11.37 24.26
N ILE A 240 9.65 10.57 23.57
CA ILE A 240 9.57 9.12 23.69
C ILE A 240 10.26 8.48 22.48
N GLN A 241 11.18 7.56 22.75
CA GLN A 241 11.88 6.79 21.74
C GLN A 241 10.95 5.76 21.08
N GLY A 242 10.98 5.64 19.75
CA GLY A 242 10.18 4.62 19.04
C GLY A 242 10.85 3.25 18.96
N GLY A 243 12.17 3.18 19.15
CA GLY A 243 12.93 1.93 19.02
C GLY A 243 14.18 1.85 19.91
N ALA A 244 14.91 0.74 19.80
CA ALA A 244 16.16 0.56 20.53
C ALA A 244 17.25 1.51 20.00
N GLY A 245 17.87 2.27 20.90
CA GLY A 245 19.05 3.08 20.62
C GLY A 245 20.35 2.41 21.10
N ASP A 246 21.43 3.19 21.15
CA ASP A 246 22.75 2.80 21.66
C ASP A 246 22.93 3.09 23.16
N GLY A 247 21.83 3.29 23.90
CA GLY A 247 21.81 3.55 25.34
C GLY A 247 21.97 5.02 25.73
N ARG A 248 22.14 5.95 24.78
CA ARG A 248 22.10 7.39 25.08
C ARG A 248 20.69 7.85 25.46
N PRO A 249 20.54 8.93 26.26
CA PRO A 249 19.24 9.56 26.48
C PRO A 249 18.57 9.98 25.17
N PHE A 250 17.28 9.70 25.01
CA PHE A 250 16.58 9.96 23.75
C PHE A 250 16.58 11.45 23.36
N LEU A 251 16.39 12.36 24.32
CA LEU A 251 16.46 13.80 24.02
C LEU A 251 17.86 14.25 23.58
N GLU A 252 18.93 13.60 24.03
CA GLU A 252 20.27 13.84 23.49
C GLU A 252 20.36 13.37 22.03
N ARG A 253 19.78 12.21 21.71
CA ARG A 253 19.67 11.71 20.32
C ARG A 253 18.87 12.68 19.43
N ARG A 254 17.72 13.16 19.90
CA ARG A 254 16.86 14.12 19.19
C ARG A 254 17.61 15.42 18.92
N ALA A 255 18.29 15.95 19.92
CA ALA A 255 19.16 17.13 19.76
C ALA A 255 20.24 16.92 18.69
N ASN A 256 20.89 15.75 18.69
CA ASN A 256 21.91 15.42 17.69
C ASN A 256 21.33 15.31 16.27
N GLY A 257 20.17 14.68 16.12
CA GLY A 257 19.46 14.57 14.84
C GLY A 257 19.06 15.95 14.30
N TYR A 258 18.41 16.77 15.13
CA TYR A 258 17.98 18.12 14.74
C TYR A 258 19.15 19.04 14.40
N GLN A 259 20.23 18.99 15.18
CA GLN A 259 21.45 19.76 14.90
C GLN A 259 22.04 19.37 13.54
N ALA A 260 22.20 18.07 13.27
CA ALA A 260 22.72 17.59 11.99
C ALA A 260 21.78 17.96 10.82
N TYR A 261 20.47 17.90 11.03
CA TYR A 261 19.48 18.28 10.02
C TYR A 261 19.64 19.74 9.60
N TYR A 262 19.67 20.66 10.57
CA TYR A 262 19.89 22.10 10.30
C TYR A 262 21.23 22.35 9.60
N GLU A 263 22.30 21.71 10.08
CA GLU A 263 23.65 21.82 9.50
C GLU A 263 23.70 21.43 8.01
N HIS A 264 22.91 20.44 7.58
CA HIS A 264 23.04 19.83 6.26
C HIS A 264 22.01 20.30 5.23
N LEU A 265 21.14 21.22 5.60
CA LEU A 265 19.99 21.62 4.79
C LEU A 265 19.80 23.13 4.73
N PRO A 266 19.26 23.67 3.62
CA PRO A 266 19.09 25.10 3.41
C PRO A 266 17.90 25.68 4.20
N MET A 267 18.06 25.76 5.52
CA MET A 267 17.04 26.24 6.45
C MET A 267 17.34 27.66 6.93
N ARG A 268 16.31 28.42 7.30
CA ARG A 268 16.48 29.76 7.88
C ARG A 268 16.95 29.65 9.34
N PRO A 269 17.60 30.69 9.88
CA PRO A 269 18.03 30.73 11.28
C PRO A 269 16.91 30.51 12.30
N ALA A 270 15.66 30.81 11.94
CA ALA A 270 14.50 30.59 12.82
C ALA A 270 14.24 29.11 13.14
N GLN A 271 14.79 28.18 12.35
CA GLN A 271 14.69 26.74 12.57
C GLN A 271 15.98 26.13 13.11
N GLN A 272 16.95 26.96 13.50
CA GLN A 272 18.12 26.48 14.22
C GLN A 272 17.66 25.87 15.56
N PRO A 273 18.03 24.62 15.87
CA PRO A 273 17.61 23.96 17.09
C PRO A 273 18.29 24.55 18.33
N GLU A 274 17.58 24.54 19.45
CA GLU A 274 18.10 24.75 20.78
C GLU A 274 18.04 23.42 21.53
N GLY A 275 19.14 22.66 21.51
CA GLY A 275 19.16 21.31 22.06
C GLY A 275 18.15 20.42 21.32
N PRO A 276 17.20 19.77 22.03
CA PRO A 276 16.23 18.87 21.42
C PRO A 276 15.03 19.59 20.79
N ASP A 277 14.96 20.92 20.78
CA ASP A 277 13.79 21.68 20.32
C ASP A 277 14.10 22.53 19.09
N ALA A 278 13.23 22.51 18.08
CA ALA A 278 13.27 23.48 16.98
C ALA A 278 11.87 23.90 16.51
N LEU A 279 11.74 25.09 15.93
CA LEU A 279 10.48 25.53 15.33
C LEU A 279 10.42 25.13 13.85
N MET A 280 10.03 23.89 13.57
CA MET A 280 9.97 23.38 12.19
C MET A 280 8.72 23.85 11.42
N TYR A 281 7.55 23.83 12.06
CA TYR A 281 6.30 24.23 11.41
C TYR A 281 6.30 25.72 11.06
N ARG A 282 5.84 26.05 9.85
CA ARG A 282 5.86 27.42 9.31
C ARG A 282 4.94 27.59 8.11
N ARG A 283 4.74 28.84 7.69
CA ARG A 283 3.86 29.20 6.57
C ARG A 283 4.61 30.02 5.52
N PHE A 284 4.27 29.79 4.25
CA PHE A 284 4.68 30.64 3.14
C PHE A 284 3.56 30.80 2.12
N ASP A 285 3.63 31.89 1.35
CA ASP A 285 2.62 32.24 0.34
C ASP A 285 3.22 32.23 -1.06
N PHE A 286 2.44 31.76 -2.03
CA PHE A 286 2.69 31.96 -3.46
C PHE A 286 1.72 33.01 -3.99
N GLY A 287 1.98 34.28 -3.65
CA GLY A 287 1.07 35.39 -3.92
C GLY A 287 -0.29 35.20 -3.23
N ARG A 288 -1.39 35.23 -3.99
CA ARG A 288 -2.75 34.83 -3.55
C ARG A 288 -3.17 33.48 -4.10
N LEU A 289 -2.31 32.80 -4.85
CA LEU A 289 -2.67 31.54 -5.46
C LEU A 289 -2.75 30.44 -4.40
N ALA A 290 -1.69 30.27 -3.62
CA ALA A 290 -1.63 29.25 -2.58
C ALA A 290 -0.98 29.77 -1.29
N GLU A 291 -1.48 29.31 -0.15
CA GLU A 291 -0.86 29.43 1.17
C GLU A 291 -0.52 28.01 1.65
N PHE A 292 0.73 27.79 2.05
CA PHE A 292 1.20 26.50 2.56
C PHE A 292 1.42 26.58 4.06
N SER A 293 0.80 25.67 4.81
CA SER A 293 1.07 25.42 6.22
C SER A 293 1.89 24.13 6.33
N ILE A 294 3.20 24.26 6.51
CA ILE A 294 4.11 23.12 6.74
C ILE A 294 4.01 22.74 8.22
N LEU A 295 3.71 21.48 8.51
CA LEU A 295 3.54 20.95 9.85
C LEU A 295 4.78 20.18 10.35
N ASP A 296 4.85 20.05 11.66
CA ASP A 296 5.63 19.05 12.38
C ASP A 296 4.68 18.12 13.13
N THR A 297 4.67 16.84 12.79
CA THR A 297 3.81 15.82 13.42
C THR A 297 4.59 14.86 14.32
N ARG A 298 5.84 15.18 14.67
CA ARG A 298 6.69 14.31 15.50
C ARG A 298 7.17 14.96 16.79
N GLN A 299 7.55 16.23 16.79
CA GLN A 299 8.11 16.87 18.00
C GLN A 299 7.09 17.06 19.13
N TYR A 300 5.80 17.16 18.81
CA TYR A 300 4.74 17.57 19.75
C TYR A 300 3.62 16.54 19.95
N ARG A 301 3.71 15.38 19.29
CA ARG A 301 2.68 14.33 19.34
C ARG A 301 2.65 13.61 20.68
N SER A 302 1.48 13.07 21.01
CA SER A 302 1.37 12.03 22.04
C SER A 302 2.02 10.72 21.55
N ASP A 303 2.38 9.82 22.48
CA ASP A 303 2.88 8.47 22.18
C ASP A 303 1.85 7.65 21.39
N GLN A 304 2.25 6.76 20.50
CA GLN A 304 1.34 5.88 19.76
C GLN A 304 0.49 5.03 20.72
N SER A 305 -0.83 5.08 20.53
CA SER A 305 -1.73 4.30 21.37
C SER A 305 -1.55 2.79 21.17
N CYS A 306 -2.00 2.00 22.14
CA CYS A 306 -2.11 0.53 22.03
C CYS A 306 -0.78 -0.18 21.69
N GLY A 307 0.36 0.45 22.00
CA GLY A 307 1.71 -0.06 21.73
C GLY A 307 2.06 -0.08 20.24
N ASP A 308 1.51 0.85 19.45
CA ASP A 308 1.87 1.11 18.04
C ASP A 308 1.54 -0.03 17.05
N GLY A 309 1.76 0.22 15.76
CA GLY A 309 1.58 -0.72 14.66
C GLY A 309 0.15 -0.80 14.15
N ARG A 310 -0.11 -1.86 13.39
CA ARG A 310 -1.42 -2.14 12.78
C ARG A 310 -2.25 -2.99 13.73
N LYS A 311 -3.23 -2.37 14.39
CA LYS A 311 -4.01 -2.99 15.46
C LYS A 311 -5.45 -2.47 15.47
N VAL A 312 -6.31 -3.20 16.17
CA VAL A 312 -7.62 -2.70 16.55
C VAL A 312 -7.47 -1.53 17.53
N PRO A 313 -8.11 -0.37 17.29
CA PRO A 313 -8.11 0.76 18.23
C PRO A 313 -8.54 0.33 19.63
N CYS A 314 -7.83 0.81 20.64
CA CYS A 314 -8.14 0.57 22.04
C CYS A 314 -8.78 1.83 22.66
N ALA A 315 -9.21 1.74 23.92
CA ALA A 315 -9.86 2.87 24.62
C ALA A 315 -8.99 4.14 24.65
N GLU A 316 -7.66 4.00 24.63
CA GLU A 316 -6.72 5.12 24.58
C GLU A 316 -6.86 5.95 23.29
N THR A 317 -7.12 5.31 22.15
CA THR A 317 -7.25 5.97 20.85
C THR A 317 -8.42 6.98 20.84
N ALA A 318 -9.43 6.78 21.68
CA ALA A 318 -10.60 7.65 21.80
C ALA A 318 -10.38 8.89 22.71
N ASP A 319 -9.23 9.00 23.37
CA ASP A 319 -8.93 10.13 24.26
C ASP A 319 -8.85 11.45 23.48
N GLN A 320 -9.70 12.39 23.87
CA GLN A 320 -9.83 13.71 23.25
C GLN A 320 -8.58 14.59 23.44
N ALA A 321 -7.78 14.33 24.48
CA ALA A 321 -6.57 15.08 24.77
C ALA A 321 -5.38 14.70 23.87
N ARG A 322 -5.45 13.56 23.19
CA ARG A 322 -4.37 13.10 22.30
C ARG A 322 -4.23 14.03 21.10
N THR A 323 -2.99 14.25 20.69
CA THR A 323 -2.63 15.19 19.63
C THR A 323 -1.46 14.66 18.82
N LEU A 324 -1.45 14.99 17.53
CA LEU A 324 -0.33 14.73 16.63
C LEU A 324 0.52 15.99 16.42
N THR A 325 -0.08 17.17 16.53
CA THR A 325 0.56 18.48 16.28
C THR A 325 0.93 19.24 17.54
N GLY A 326 0.37 18.87 18.70
CA GLY A 326 0.40 19.73 19.88
C GLY A 326 -0.66 20.84 19.82
N PRO A 327 -1.14 21.35 20.96
CA PRO A 327 -2.23 22.34 20.98
C PRO A 327 -1.86 23.69 20.36
N GLU A 328 -0.61 24.14 20.51
CA GLU A 328 -0.15 25.43 19.95
C GLU A 328 -0.11 25.41 18.42
N GLN A 329 0.44 24.35 17.83
CA GLN A 329 0.51 24.20 16.37
C GLN A 329 -0.88 23.95 15.77
N GLU A 330 -1.74 23.18 16.44
CA GLU A 330 -3.14 23.00 16.02
C GLU A 330 -3.85 24.36 15.96
N GLN A 331 -3.75 25.16 17.03
CA GLN A 331 -4.36 26.50 17.05
C GLN A 331 -3.76 27.42 15.98
N TRP A 332 -2.45 27.37 15.76
CA TRP A 332 -1.77 28.12 14.70
C TRP A 332 -2.27 27.74 13.30
N LEU A 333 -2.49 26.44 13.04
CA LEU A 333 -3.03 25.93 11.79
C LEU A 333 -4.46 26.44 11.57
N LEU A 334 -5.36 26.19 12.52
CA LEU A 334 -6.77 26.57 12.39
C LEU A 334 -6.93 28.09 12.26
N SER A 335 -6.18 28.87 13.04
CA SER A 335 -6.21 30.34 12.97
C SER A 335 -5.66 30.89 11.66
N GLY A 336 -4.68 30.21 11.06
CA GLY A 336 -4.14 30.55 9.74
C GLY A 336 -5.17 30.29 8.64
N LEU A 337 -5.66 29.05 8.56
CA LEU A 337 -6.68 28.64 7.59
C LEU A 337 -7.93 29.54 7.66
N GLY A 338 -8.39 29.89 8.87
CA GLY A 338 -9.54 30.75 9.07
C GLY A 338 -9.36 32.22 8.65
N ARG A 339 -8.12 32.67 8.41
CA ARG A 339 -7.79 34.04 7.97
C ARG A 339 -7.24 34.12 6.56
N SER A 340 -6.85 32.97 5.98
CA SER A 340 -6.26 32.90 4.65
C SER A 340 -7.17 33.52 3.60
N LYS A 341 -6.54 34.18 2.64
CA LYS A 341 -7.18 34.75 1.44
C LYS A 341 -6.65 34.09 0.16
N ALA A 342 -5.87 33.02 0.28
CA ALA A 342 -5.36 32.26 -0.83
C ALA A 342 -6.48 31.49 -1.53
N ARG A 343 -6.30 31.18 -2.81
CA ARG A 343 -7.22 30.30 -3.56
C ARG A 343 -7.10 28.86 -3.11
N TRP A 344 -5.88 28.39 -2.87
CA TRP A 344 -5.57 27.05 -2.39
C TRP A 344 -4.94 27.11 -1.01
N ASN A 345 -5.46 26.32 -0.08
CA ASN A 345 -4.93 26.22 1.28
C ASN A 345 -4.30 24.85 1.46
N VAL A 346 -2.99 24.80 1.59
CA VAL A 346 -2.23 23.54 1.57
C VAL A 346 -1.75 23.20 2.98
N ILE A 347 -2.05 21.99 3.44
CA ILE A 347 -1.51 21.41 4.67
C ILE A 347 -0.43 20.41 4.25
N ALA A 348 0.83 20.77 4.43
CA ALA A 348 1.98 19.96 4.05
C ALA A 348 2.56 19.27 5.29
N GLN A 349 2.53 17.94 5.33
CA GLN A 349 2.82 17.17 6.54
C GLN A 349 3.29 15.74 6.21
N GLN A 350 3.57 14.96 7.25
CA GLN A 350 4.35 13.74 7.18
C GLN A 350 3.48 12.51 6.91
N THR A 351 2.44 12.28 7.73
CA THR A 351 1.74 10.99 7.86
C THR A 351 0.35 11.03 7.25
N ILE A 352 -0.20 9.92 6.78
CA ILE A 352 -1.47 9.92 6.05
C ILE A 352 -2.63 10.29 6.97
N MET A 353 -3.43 11.28 6.52
CA MET A 353 -4.56 11.84 7.23
C MET A 353 -5.84 11.02 7.05
N ALA A 354 -6.09 10.51 5.84
CA ALA A 354 -7.25 9.66 5.58
C ALA A 354 -7.25 8.42 6.49
N GLN A 355 -8.44 7.99 6.93
CA GLN A 355 -8.59 6.71 7.61
C GLN A 355 -8.21 5.56 6.66
N PHE A 356 -7.53 4.53 7.14
CA PHE A 356 -7.35 3.30 6.38
C PHE A 356 -7.60 2.08 7.25
N ASP A 357 -8.71 1.40 6.98
CA ASP A 357 -9.05 0.14 7.61
C ASP A 357 -8.44 -1.03 6.84
N TYR A 358 -7.55 -1.80 7.47
CA TYR A 358 -7.04 -3.04 6.89
C TYR A 358 -8.02 -4.20 7.09
N ASP A 359 -8.92 -4.07 8.07
CA ASP A 359 -9.97 -5.04 8.27
C ASP A 359 -11.17 -4.64 7.40
N LEU A 360 -11.71 -5.62 6.72
CA LEU A 360 -12.92 -5.46 5.95
C LEU A 360 -14.14 -5.96 6.79
N GLY A 361 -13.89 -6.57 7.95
CA GLY A 361 -14.87 -7.12 8.89
C GLY A 361 -15.55 -6.07 9.79
N PRO A 362 -16.23 -6.48 10.88
CA PRO A 362 -16.88 -5.54 11.80
C PRO A 362 -15.89 -4.84 12.74
N ASP A 363 -14.70 -5.42 12.93
CA ASP A 363 -13.61 -4.76 13.62
C ASP A 363 -12.91 -3.79 12.66
N LYS A 364 -12.19 -2.83 13.22
CA LYS A 364 -11.41 -1.85 12.47
C LYS A 364 -9.95 -2.05 12.83
N VAL A 365 -9.08 -2.35 11.87
CA VAL A 365 -7.63 -2.44 12.08
C VAL A 365 -6.99 -1.25 11.39
N VAL A 366 -6.21 -0.45 12.10
CA VAL A 366 -5.62 0.79 11.57
C VAL A 366 -4.15 0.90 11.96
N ASN A 367 -3.42 1.79 11.28
CA ASN A 367 -2.03 2.11 11.63
C ASN A 367 -1.99 3.21 12.70
N LEU A 368 -1.60 2.84 13.92
CA LEU A 368 -1.65 3.73 15.09
C LEU A 368 -0.54 4.78 15.14
N ASP A 369 0.43 4.74 14.21
CA ASP A 369 1.41 5.81 14.03
C ASP A 369 0.88 6.97 13.16
N GLN A 370 -0.12 6.70 12.32
CA GLN A 370 -0.73 7.67 11.40
C GLN A 370 -1.83 8.47 12.11
N TRP A 371 -2.56 9.32 11.38
CA TRP A 371 -3.69 10.06 11.93
C TRP A 371 -4.82 9.16 12.49
N ASP A 372 -4.88 7.89 12.08
CA ASP A 372 -5.77 6.90 12.68
C ASP A 372 -5.47 6.58 14.16
N GLY A 373 -4.25 6.80 14.63
CA GLY A 373 -3.90 6.74 16.05
C GLY A 373 -4.35 7.97 16.86
N TYR A 374 -4.87 9.00 16.19
CA TYR A 374 -5.23 10.30 16.77
C TYR A 374 -6.56 10.82 16.20
N PRO A 375 -7.65 10.01 16.21
CA PRO A 375 -8.89 10.37 15.55
C PRO A 375 -9.50 11.67 16.09
N ALA A 376 -9.37 11.95 17.39
CA ALA A 376 -9.86 13.21 17.97
C ALA A 376 -9.14 14.44 17.39
N ALA A 377 -7.83 14.38 17.19
CA ALA A 377 -7.05 15.46 16.58
C ALA A 377 -7.39 15.62 15.09
N ARG A 378 -7.55 14.51 14.37
CA ARG A 378 -8.02 14.51 12.99
C ARG A 378 -9.39 15.19 12.87
N SER A 379 -10.36 14.76 13.67
CA SER A 379 -11.72 15.30 13.65
C SER A 379 -11.74 16.81 13.90
N ARG A 380 -10.99 17.33 14.90
CA ARG A 380 -10.93 18.79 15.14
C ARG A 380 -10.50 19.59 13.91
N ILE A 381 -9.57 19.07 13.11
CA ILE A 381 -9.13 19.71 11.86
C ILE A 381 -10.20 19.56 10.77
N LEU A 382 -10.69 18.35 10.52
CA LEU A 382 -11.67 18.10 9.46
C LEU A 382 -13.02 18.80 9.72
N ASP A 383 -13.48 18.83 10.98
CA ASP A 383 -14.66 19.57 11.42
C ASP A 383 -14.46 21.08 11.22
N PHE A 384 -13.28 21.61 11.54
CA PHE A 384 -12.97 23.01 11.25
C PHE A 384 -13.05 23.32 9.75
N LEU A 385 -12.54 22.43 8.89
CA LEU A 385 -12.64 22.61 7.43
C LEU A 385 -14.11 22.60 6.98
N ALA A 386 -14.93 21.70 7.52
CA ALA A 386 -16.37 21.64 7.24
C ALA A 386 -17.11 22.92 7.67
N GLU A 387 -16.82 23.41 8.88
CA GLU A 387 -17.48 24.55 9.50
C GLU A 387 -17.04 25.90 8.92
N ARG A 388 -15.73 26.08 8.73
CA ARG A 388 -15.13 27.36 8.35
C ARG A 388 -14.90 27.52 6.86
N ARG A 389 -14.92 26.41 6.12
CA ARG A 389 -14.82 26.35 4.65
C ARG A 389 -13.73 27.24 4.06
N PRO A 390 -12.46 27.13 4.52
CA PRO A 390 -11.36 27.80 3.85
C PRO A 390 -11.30 27.34 2.38
N SER A 391 -10.87 28.24 1.48
CA SER A 391 -10.87 27.94 0.04
C SER A 391 -9.95 26.76 -0.29
N ASN A 392 -10.52 25.75 -0.94
CA ASN A 392 -9.84 24.60 -1.54
C ASN A 392 -8.71 24.00 -0.69
N PRO A 393 -9.05 23.32 0.43
CA PRO A 393 -8.05 22.66 1.26
C PRO A 393 -7.45 21.44 0.55
N VAL A 394 -6.13 21.35 0.52
CA VAL A 394 -5.37 20.21 -0.01
C VAL A 394 -4.37 19.74 1.05
N VAL A 395 -4.29 18.43 1.29
CA VAL A 395 -3.32 17.82 2.20
C VAL A 395 -2.25 17.09 1.38
N LEU A 396 -0.97 17.28 1.73
CA LEU A 396 0.16 16.59 1.13
C LEU A 396 0.86 15.75 2.20
N SER A 397 1.11 14.48 1.90
CA SER A 397 1.63 13.51 2.88
C SER A 397 2.74 12.63 2.29
N GLY A 398 3.58 12.05 3.15
CA GLY A 398 4.67 11.12 2.84
C GLY A 398 4.57 9.83 3.68
N ASP A 399 5.66 9.48 4.39
CA ASP A 399 5.83 8.34 5.33
C ASP A 399 5.62 6.94 4.72
N TRP A 400 4.47 6.68 4.12
CA TRP A 400 4.00 5.31 3.91
C TRP A 400 4.51 4.63 2.63
N HIS A 401 5.56 5.16 2.02
CA HIS A 401 6.30 4.60 0.87
C HIS A 401 5.45 4.25 -0.37
N THR A 402 4.23 4.78 -0.45
CA THR A 402 3.21 4.38 -1.43
C THR A 402 2.41 5.61 -1.87
N HIS A 403 1.90 5.58 -3.10
CA HIS A 403 1.09 6.68 -3.63
C HIS A 403 -0.37 6.50 -3.26
N TRP A 404 -1.02 7.60 -2.87
CA TRP A 404 -2.44 7.64 -2.60
C TRP A 404 -3.08 8.91 -3.11
N VAL A 405 -4.36 8.81 -3.43
CA VAL A 405 -5.26 9.95 -3.59
C VAL A 405 -6.50 9.66 -2.76
N ASN A 406 -6.77 10.48 -1.76
CA ASN A 406 -7.89 10.27 -0.84
C ASN A 406 -8.82 11.49 -0.83
N ASP A 407 -10.12 11.23 -0.76
CA ASP A 407 -11.09 12.23 -0.33
C ASP A 407 -11.10 12.26 1.21
N LEU A 408 -10.92 13.43 1.81
CA LEU A 408 -11.00 13.58 3.26
C LEU A 408 -12.43 13.88 3.69
N LYS A 409 -12.99 12.97 4.49
CA LYS A 409 -14.40 12.91 4.86
C LYS A 409 -14.61 13.47 6.27
N THR A 410 -15.75 14.11 6.54
CA THR A 410 -16.12 14.47 7.92
C THR A 410 -16.36 13.24 8.79
N ASP A 411 -16.83 12.15 8.18
CA ASP A 411 -17.00 10.85 8.82
C ASP A 411 -16.58 9.75 7.82
N PHE A 412 -15.52 9.00 8.13
CA PHE A 412 -15.03 7.94 7.25
C PHE A 412 -15.88 6.67 7.32
N ASP A 413 -16.74 6.53 8.34
CA ASP A 413 -17.64 5.38 8.49
C ASP A 413 -18.97 5.59 7.72
N ASP A 414 -19.25 6.82 7.27
CA ASP A 414 -20.32 7.12 6.31
C ASP A 414 -19.70 7.55 4.95
N PRO A 415 -19.73 6.70 3.90
CA PRO A 415 -19.19 7.05 2.60
C PRO A 415 -19.88 8.27 1.95
N ASN A 416 -21.11 8.60 2.37
CA ASN A 416 -21.88 9.74 1.87
C ASN A 416 -21.61 11.04 2.63
N SER A 417 -20.79 11.02 3.69
CA SER A 417 -20.45 12.20 4.46
C SER A 417 -19.72 13.27 3.61
N GLU A 418 -19.66 14.51 4.07
CA GLU A 418 -19.09 15.61 3.29
C GLU A 418 -17.59 15.39 3.03
N THR A 419 -17.15 15.53 1.77
CA THR A 419 -15.73 15.63 1.44
C THR A 419 -15.29 17.08 1.65
N VAL A 420 -14.33 17.31 2.54
CA VAL A 420 -13.89 18.66 2.96
C VAL A 420 -12.52 19.07 2.41
N ALA A 421 -11.74 18.09 1.96
CA ALA A 421 -10.41 18.29 1.40
C ALA A 421 -10.00 17.09 0.53
N THR A 422 -8.92 17.25 -0.23
CA THR A 422 -8.27 16.17 -0.96
C THR A 422 -6.87 15.95 -0.41
N GLU A 423 -6.49 14.70 -0.20
CA GLU A 423 -5.14 14.32 0.19
C GLU A 423 -4.39 13.66 -0.97
N PHE A 424 -3.19 14.14 -1.25
CA PHE A 424 -2.23 13.51 -2.14
C PHE A 424 -1.05 12.97 -1.32
N VAL A 425 -0.84 11.66 -1.37
CA VAL A 425 0.27 11.00 -0.68
C VAL A 425 1.34 10.63 -1.69
N GLY A 426 2.56 11.09 -1.44
CA GLY A 426 3.73 10.79 -2.24
C GLY A 426 4.27 9.42 -1.89
N THR A 427 4.58 8.61 -2.91
CA THR A 427 5.43 7.44 -2.67
C THR A 427 6.83 7.88 -2.26
N SER A 428 7.63 6.92 -1.83
CA SER A 428 9.03 7.12 -1.51
C SER A 428 9.90 7.35 -2.73
N ILE A 429 10.95 8.16 -2.58
CA ILE A 429 12.03 8.25 -3.57
C ILE A 429 12.72 6.89 -3.75
N SER A 430 12.90 6.13 -2.67
CA SER A 430 13.58 4.83 -2.73
C SER A 430 13.21 3.81 -1.64
N SER A 431 12.62 4.24 -0.52
CA SER A 431 12.24 3.33 0.58
C SER A 431 11.21 2.29 0.14
N GLY A 432 11.33 1.04 0.61
CA GLY A 432 10.46 -0.07 0.19
C GLY A 432 9.12 -0.13 0.93
N ALA A 433 8.08 -0.64 0.28
CA ALA A 433 6.73 -0.78 0.85
C ALA A 433 6.40 -2.25 1.17
N GLY A 434 6.83 -2.74 2.34
CA GLY A 434 6.67 -4.15 2.73
C GLY A 434 5.24 -4.60 3.04
N TRP A 435 4.28 -3.66 3.04
CA TRP A 435 2.88 -3.85 3.41
C TRP A 435 1.90 -3.74 2.22
N ASP A 436 2.41 -3.73 0.98
CA ASP A 436 1.57 -3.53 -0.22
C ASP A 436 0.42 -4.54 -0.33
N ALA A 437 0.68 -5.82 -0.02
CA ALA A 437 -0.33 -6.87 -0.08
C ALA A 437 -1.48 -6.62 0.92
N ASP A 438 -1.14 -6.26 2.16
CA ASP A 438 -2.11 -6.00 3.23
C ASP A 438 -2.98 -4.78 2.89
N VAL A 439 -2.37 -3.73 2.32
CA VAL A 439 -3.12 -2.56 1.86
C VAL A 439 -4.09 -2.94 0.75
N ARG A 440 -3.63 -3.68 -0.28
CA ARG A 440 -4.50 -4.09 -1.38
C ARG A 440 -5.69 -4.91 -0.90
N ALA A 441 -5.49 -5.73 0.13
CA ALA A 441 -6.56 -6.48 0.75
C ALA A 441 -7.60 -5.56 1.42
N GLY A 442 -7.19 -4.48 2.09
CA GLY A 442 -8.09 -3.54 2.78
C GLY A 442 -8.78 -2.49 1.90
N LEU A 443 -8.36 -2.28 0.64
CA LEU A 443 -8.88 -1.18 -0.20
C LEU A 443 -10.41 -1.16 -0.32
N ALA A 444 -11.07 -2.32 -0.32
CA ALA A 444 -12.52 -2.41 -0.45
C ALA A 444 -13.29 -1.79 0.74
N ALA A 445 -12.71 -1.73 1.94
CA ALA A 445 -13.33 -1.08 3.10
C ALA A 445 -13.18 0.44 3.09
N ASN A 446 -12.42 1.00 2.14
CA ASN A 446 -12.00 2.40 2.17
C ASN A 446 -12.44 3.15 0.89
N PRO A 447 -13.76 3.36 0.68
CA PRO A 447 -14.30 3.93 -0.57
C PRO A 447 -13.91 5.40 -0.85
N HIS A 448 -13.34 6.08 0.15
CA HIS A 448 -12.73 7.41 0.00
C HIS A 448 -11.35 7.38 -0.66
N VAL A 449 -10.67 6.22 -0.72
CA VAL A 449 -9.41 6.03 -1.44
C VAL A 449 -9.72 5.98 -2.95
N LYS A 450 -9.27 7.00 -3.69
CA LYS A 450 -9.48 7.13 -5.15
C LYS A 450 -8.38 6.51 -5.98
N PHE A 451 -7.20 6.33 -5.41
CA PHE A 451 -6.07 5.69 -6.06
C PHE A 451 -5.07 5.16 -5.04
N TYR A 452 -4.45 4.03 -5.37
CA TYR A 452 -3.36 3.44 -4.62
C TYR A 452 -2.30 2.84 -5.55
N ASN A 453 -1.02 3.10 -5.26
CA ASN A 453 0.11 2.36 -5.82
C ASN A 453 1.16 2.08 -4.73
N GLY A 454 1.35 0.80 -4.40
CA GLY A 454 2.48 0.36 -3.58
C GLY A 454 3.63 -0.32 -4.34
N THR A 455 3.54 -0.43 -5.67
CA THR A 455 4.54 -1.14 -6.47
C THR A 455 5.76 -0.26 -6.79
N TYR A 456 5.53 0.94 -7.33
CA TYR A 456 6.60 1.79 -7.84
C TYR A 456 6.96 2.94 -6.89
N ARG A 457 8.24 3.34 -6.94
CA ARG A 457 8.83 4.50 -6.25
C ARG A 457 8.76 5.73 -7.15
N GLY A 458 9.00 6.94 -6.62
CA GLY A 458 8.84 8.17 -7.40
C GLY A 458 8.55 9.41 -6.57
N TYR A 459 7.67 10.29 -7.08
CA TYR A 459 7.34 11.59 -6.49
C TYR A 459 6.03 12.14 -7.09
N VAL A 460 5.56 13.32 -6.65
CA VAL A 460 4.37 13.97 -7.23
C VAL A 460 4.74 15.35 -7.76
N ILE A 461 4.26 15.68 -8.95
CA ILE A 461 4.27 17.06 -9.50
C ILE A 461 2.88 17.65 -9.35
N CYS A 462 2.80 18.86 -8.82
CA CYS A 462 1.57 19.63 -8.72
C CYS A 462 1.64 20.83 -9.68
N ASP A 463 0.63 20.98 -10.54
CA ASP A 463 0.42 22.12 -11.45
C ASP A 463 -0.85 22.85 -11.04
N VAL A 464 -0.71 24.07 -10.54
CA VAL A 464 -1.75 24.79 -9.82
C VAL A 464 -2.05 26.11 -10.52
N THR A 465 -3.34 26.38 -10.71
CA THR A 465 -3.90 27.59 -11.31
C THR A 465 -5.05 28.08 -10.44
N PRO A 466 -5.58 29.29 -10.64
CA PRO A 466 -6.76 29.73 -9.90
C PRO A 466 -7.98 28.80 -10.05
N GLU A 467 -8.12 28.11 -11.19
CA GLU A 467 -9.28 27.28 -11.51
C GLU A 467 -9.11 25.80 -11.14
N ARG A 468 -7.88 25.29 -11.11
CA ARG A 468 -7.59 23.87 -10.84
C ARG A 468 -6.27 23.63 -10.14
N TRP A 469 -6.24 22.57 -9.35
CA TRP A 469 -5.06 21.91 -8.83
C TRP A 469 -4.92 20.56 -9.52
N ARG A 470 -3.81 20.32 -10.23
CA ARG A 470 -3.51 19.04 -10.87
C ARG A 470 -2.33 18.38 -10.16
N SER A 471 -2.41 17.08 -9.90
CA SER A 471 -1.34 16.26 -9.35
C SER A 471 -1.01 15.10 -10.32
N ASP A 472 0.22 15.08 -10.83
CA ASP A 472 0.78 14.00 -11.65
C ASP A 472 1.63 13.08 -10.76
N LEU A 473 1.23 11.81 -10.62
CA LEU A 473 1.92 10.82 -9.80
C LEU A 473 3.03 10.19 -10.63
N ARG A 474 4.27 10.61 -10.37
CA ARG A 474 5.48 10.19 -11.12
C ARG A 474 6.06 8.94 -10.50
N ILE A 475 6.39 7.96 -11.33
CA ILE A 475 7.01 6.70 -10.92
C ILE A 475 8.31 6.42 -11.68
N VAL A 476 9.20 5.63 -11.08
CA VAL A 476 10.34 4.98 -11.76
C VAL A 476 10.15 3.47 -11.78
N MET A 477 10.59 2.82 -12.86
CA MET A 477 10.39 1.38 -13.05
C MET A 477 11.18 0.52 -12.07
N ALA A 478 12.39 0.96 -11.73
CA ALA A 478 13.32 0.23 -10.88
C ALA A 478 14.15 1.22 -10.07
N GLY A 479 13.83 1.39 -8.78
CA GLY A 479 14.55 2.31 -7.89
C GLY A 479 16.05 2.00 -7.76
N SER A 480 16.45 0.75 -7.97
CA SER A 480 17.84 0.29 -7.93
C SER A 480 18.66 0.62 -9.18
N ASP A 481 18.01 1.01 -10.28
CA ASP A 481 18.68 1.36 -11.53
C ASP A 481 18.80 2.89 -11.64
N PRO A 482 20.01 3.48 -11.62
CA PRO A 482 20.19 4.93 -11.75
C PRO A 482 19.75 5.47 -13.11
N ALA A 483 19.68 4.60 -14.14
CA ALA A 483 19.20 4.92 -15.47
C ALA A 483 17.68 4.67 -15.64
N SER A 484 16.97 4.24 -14.58
CA SER A 484 15.56 3.85 -14.68
C SER A 484 14.69 4.96 -15.29
N PRO A 485 13.87 4.68 -16.31
CA PRO A 485 12.96 5.67 -16.89
C PRO A 485 11.83 6.00 -15.90
N ALA A 486 11.27 7.20 -16.08
CA ALA A 486 10.18 7.69 -15.26
C ALA A 486 8.91 7.97 -16.08
N TYR A 487 7.75 7.74 -15.47
CA TYR A 487 6.44 7.79 -16.10
C TYR A 487 5.42 8.44 -15.15
N THR A 488 4.29 8.90 -15.69
CA THR A 488 3.17 9.37 -14.88
C THR A 488 2.14 8.26 -14.78
N ILE A 489 2.03 7.57 -13.64
CA ILE A 489 1.14 6.40 -13.50
C ILE A 489 -0.35 6.81 -13.50
N ALA A 490 -0.64 7.98 -12.96
CA ALA A 490 -1.98 8.55 -12.92
C ALA A 490 -1.89 10.07 -12.73
N ALA A 491 -2.92 10.78 -13.15
CA ALA A 491 -3.09 12.21 -12.91
C ALA A 491 -4.49 12.50 -12.35
N PHE A 492 -4.56 13.45 -11.44
CA PHE A 492 -5.79 13.85 -10.76
C PHE A 492 -5.93 15.36 -10.74
N GLU A 493 -7.16 15.86 -10.80
CA GLU A 493 -7.48 17.27 -10.59
C GLU A 493 -8.46 17.48 -9.44
N VAL A 494 -8.29 18.60 -8.74
CA VAL A 494 -9.28 19.21 -7.85
C VAL A 494 -9.65 20.55 -8.49
N ARG A 495 -10.94 20.86 -8.57
CA ARG A 495 -11.43 22.12 -9.18
C ARG A 495 -11.74 23.14 -8.10
N ASP A 496 -11.58 24.42 -8.43
CA ASP A 496 -11.95 25.51 -7.52
C ASP A 496 -13.40 25.36 -7.06
N GLY A 497 -13.59 25.36 -5.74
CA GLY A 497 -14.88 25.21 -5.07
C GLY A 497 -15.43 23.77 -5.00
N GLU A 498 -14.70 22.77 -5.49
CA GLU A 498 -15.15 21.38 -5.55
C GLU A 498 -14.12 20.44 -4.86
N PRO A 499 -14.22 20.22 -3.53
CA PRO A 499 -13.40 19.25 -2.83
C PRO A 499 -13.58 17.83 -3.39
N GLY A 500 -12.50 17.07 -3.46
CA GLY A 500 -12.47 15.69 -3.95
C GLY A 500 -11.70 15.55 -5.26
N ALA A 501 -10.89 14.51 -5.35
CA ALA A 501 -10.04 14.30 -6.52
C ALA A 501 -10.81 13.64 -7.66
N ARG A 502 -10.61 14.15 -8.88
CA ARG A 502 -11.09 13.53 -10.11
C ARG A 502 -9.91 13.02 -10.92
N ARG A 503 -9.93 11.73 -11.26
CA ARG A 503 -8.95 11.19 -12.20
C ARG A 503 -9.15 11.88 -13.55
N ILE A 504 -8.06 12.30 -14.16
CA ILE A 504 -8.04 12.73 -15.56
C ILE A 504 -7.32 11.64 -16.35
N ASP A 505 -7.83 11.29 -17.54
CA ASP A 505 -7.26 10.23 -18.40
C ASP A 505 -5.99 10.71 -19.11
N GLU A 506 -5.06 11.25 -18.32
CA GLU A 506 -3.74 11.71 -18.70
C GLU A 506 -2.70 10.93 -17.87
N GLY A 507 -1.59 10.54 -18.51
CA GLY A 507 -0.58 9.67 -17.91
C GLY A 507 -0.07 8.60 -18.88
N ASP A 508 0.64 7.61 -18.35
CA ASP A 508 1.19 6.46 -19.07
C ASP A 508 0.43 5.18 -18.67
N GLY A 509 0.32 4.23 -19.60
CA GLY A 509 -0.27 2.92 -19.33
C GLY A 509 -1.68 2.74 -19.89
N LEU A 510 -2.42 1.81 -19.28
CA LEU A 510 -3.75 1.36 -19.71
C LEU A 510 -4.80 1.71 -18.67
N SER A 511 -5.90 2.29 -19.12
CA SER A 511 -7.13 2.42 -18.33
C SER A 511 -8.29 1.81 -19.09
N GLY A 512 -9.42 1.64 -18.40
CA GLY A 512 -10.61 1.19 -19.09
C GLY A 512 -11.80 1.02 -18.19
N ARG A 513 -12.96 0.89 -18.83
CA ARG A 513 -14.21 0.58 -18.15
C ARG A 513 -14.73 -0.76 -18.62
N LEU A 514 -15.06 -1.63 -17.67
CA LEU A 514 -15.63 -2.95 -17.91
C LEU A 514 -17.13 -2.89 -17.68
N THR A 515 -17.88 -3.32 -18.69
CA THR A 515 -19.35 -3.29 -18.64
C THR A 515 -19.96 -4.63 -19.07
N ASP A 516 -21.11 -4.96 -18.50
CA ASP A 516 -21.95 -6.05 -18.98
C ASP A 516 -22.43 -5.72 -20.40
N LYS A 517 -22.16 -6.60 -21.36
CA LYS A 517 -22.47 -6.39 -22.77
C LYS A 517 -23.97 -6.21 -23.06
N ALA A 518 -24.83 -6.83 -22.25
CA ALA A 518 -26.27 -6.78 -22.46
C ALA A 518 -26.92 -5.54 -21.83
N THR A 519 -26.42 -5.12 -20.66
CA THR A 519 -27.06 -4.06 -19.86
C THR A 519 -26.31 -2.73 -19.84
N GLY A 520 -25.03 -2.72 -20.21
CA GLY A 520 -24.13 -1.57 -20.05
C GLY A 520 -23.77 -1.27 -18.59
N THR A 521 -24.19 -2.12 -17.64
CA THR A 521 -23.92 -1.93 -16.22
C THR A 521 -22.42 -2.12 -15.95
N PRO A 522 -21.80 -1.26 -15.12
CA PRO A 522 -20.42 -1.45 -14.71
C PRO A 522 -20.16 -2.76 -13.99
N LEU A 523 -18.97 -3.33 -14.19
CA LEU A 523 -18.56 -4.58 -13.57
C LEU A 523 -17.46 -4.36 -12.55
N PRO A 524 -17.75 -4.43 -11.23
CA PRO A 524 -16.72 -4.43 -10.20
C PRO A 524 -16.03 -5.79 -10.11
N ASN A 525 -14.85 -5.81 -9.45
CA ASN A 525 -14.14 -7.03 -9.08
C ASN A 525 -13.80 -7.94 -10.26
N VAL A 526 -13.62 -7.36 -11.46
CA VAL A 526 -13.17 -8.10 -12.64
C VAL A 526 -11.66 -7.97 -12.75
N GLN A 527 -10.97 -9.10 -12.81
CA GLN A 527 -9.52 -9.15 -12.92
C GLN A 527 -9.06 -8.76 -14.33
N VAL A 528 -8.04 -7.90 -14.39
CA VAL A 528 -7.40 -7.45 -15.63
C VAL A 528 -5.92 -7.79 -15.58
N THR A 529 -5.49 -8.72 -16.43
CA THR A 529 -4.08 -9.09 -16.59
C THR A 529 -3.52 -8.49 -17.88
N VAL A 530 -2.44 -7.72 -17.75
CA VAL A 530 -1.75 -7.10 -18.89
C VAL A 530 -0.46 -7.85 -19.16
N THR A 531 -0.28 -8.31 -20.39
CA THR A 531 0.86 -9.11 -20.84
C THR A 531 1.48 -8.48 -22.08
N ALA A 532 2.80 -8.31 -22.09
CA ALA A 532 3.54 -7.79 -23.23
C ALA A 532 3.37 -8.74 -24.44
N ALA A 533 2.97 -8.19 -25.59
CA ALA A 533 2.58 -8.99 -26.75
C ALA A 533 3.77 -9.72 -27.41
N ASP A 534 4.97 -9.18 -27.27
CA ASP A 534 6.22 -9.67 -27.86
C ASP A 534 6.91 -10.75 -27.02
N THR A 535 6.92 -10.59 -25.71
CA THR A 535 7.64 -11.45 -24.75
C THR A 535 6.73 -12.42 -24.03
N GLY A 536 5.42 -12.14 -23.97
CA GLY A 536 4.49 -12.88 -23.12
C GLY A 536 4.67 -12.63 -21.62
N LEU A 537 5.48 -11.63 -21.24
CA LEU A 537 5.70 -11.27 -19.83
C LEU A 537 4.48 -10.54 -19.27
N ARG A 538 3.97 -10.99 -18.12
CA ARG A 538 2.94 -10.27 -17.37
C ARG A 538 3.53 -8.98 -16.80
N ILE A 539 2.95 -7.84 -17.18
CA ILE A 539 3.39 -6.49 -16.81
C ILE A 539 2.61 -5.95 -15.62
N ALA A 540 1.30 -6.16 -15.60
CA ALA A 540 0.44 -5.68 -14.54
C ALA A 540 -0.71 -6.65 -14.30
N ASN A 541 -1.20 -6.64 -13.07
CA ASN A 541 -2.46 -7.24 -12.68
C ASN A 541 -3.27 -6.18 -11.92
N SER A 542 -4.52 -6.00 -12.31
CA SER A 542 -5.42 -4.99 -11.76
C SER A 542 -6.82 -5.57 -11.60
N THR A 543 -7.70 -4.82 -10.98
CA THR A 543 -9.10 -5.19 -10.77
C THR A 543 -9.97 -3.95 -10.94
N SER A 544 -11.14 -4.10 -11.56
CA SER A 544 -12.07 -2.99 -11.70
C SER A 544 -12.72 -2.60 -10.38
N ASP A 545 -12.92 -1.30 -10.18
CA ASP A 545 -13.61 -0.73 -9.04
C ASP A 545 -15.16 -0.81 -9.16
N ALA A 546 -15.87 -0.27 -8.17
CA ALA A 546 -17.34 -0.20 -8.13
C ALA A 546 -17.98 0.44 -9.38
N THR A 547 -17.24 1.29 -10.10
CA THR A 547 -17.69 1.98 -11.31
C THR A 547 -17.29 1.27 -12.60
N GLY A 548 -16.68 0.08 -12.47
CA GLY A 548 -16.15 -0.74 -13.55
C GLY A 548 -14.82 -0.25 -14.10
N GLU A 549 -14.23 0.79 -13.52
CA GLU A 549 -13.00 1.40 -14.01
C GLU A 549 -11.79 0.62 -13.48
N PHE A 550 -10.79 0.41 -14.33
CA PHE A 550 -9.51 -0.17 -13.96
C PHE A 550 -8.35 0.70 -14.45
N LEU A 551 -7.20 0.54 -13.80
CA LEU A 551 -5.94 1.14 -14.19
C LEU A 551 -4.84 0.10 -14.08
N ALA A 552 -4.04 -0.02 -15.13
CA ALA A 552 -2.91 -0.93 -15.19
C ALA A 552 -1.73 -0.19 -15.83
N PHE A 553 -0.70 0.06 -15.03
CA PHE A 553 0.52 0.65 -15.56
C PHE A 553 1.17 -0.31 -16.55
N ALA A 554 1.56 0.21 -17.71
CA ALA A 554 2.38 -0.49 -18.68
C ALA A 554 3.25 0.55 -19.41
N PRO A 555 4.54 0.28 -19.64
CA PRO A 555 5.38 1.20 -20.41
C PRO A 555 4.93 1.24 -21.89
N PRO A 556 5.44 2.16 -22.71
CA PRO A 556 5.13 2.19 -24.14
C PRO A 556 5.42 0.84 -24.81
N GLY A 557 4.44 0.29 -25.55
CA GLY A 557 4.51 -1.06 -26.11
C GLY A 557 3.17 -1.59 -26.60
N ASP A 558 3.17 -2.81 -27.14
CA ASP A 558 1.95 -3.52 -27.56
C ASP A 558 1.62 -4.62 -26.53
N TYR A 559 0.35 -4.72 -26.14
CA TYR A 559 -0.11 -5.56 -25.03
C TYR A 559 -1.32 -6.41 -25.38
N LYS A 560 -1.39 -7.59 -24.75
CA LYS A 560 -2.60 -8.39 -24.57
C LYS A 560 -3.19 -8.10 -23.20
N ILE A 561 -4.49 -7.84 -23.16
CA ILE A 561 -5.23 -7.52 -21.94
C ILE A 561 -6.28 -8.62 -21.78
N GLU A 562 -6.05 -9.49 -20.82
CA GLU A 562 -6.95 -10.58 -20.46
C GLU A 562 -7.88 -10.10 -19.35
N VAL A 563 -9.18 -10.18 -19.59
CA VAL A 563 -10.21 -9.74 -18.65
C VAL A 563 -11.00 -10.97 -18.22
N ASN A 564 -11.02 -11.24 -16.91
CA ASN A 564 -11.64 -12.41 -16.31
C ASN A 564 -12.48 -12.02 -15.10
N GLY A 565 -13.78 -12.31 -15.14
CA GLY A 565 -14.72 -12.03 -14.07
C GLY A 565 -15.67 -13.20 -13.88
N VAL A 566 -15.97 -13.53 -12.62
CA VAL A 566 -16.93 -14.59 -12.29
C VAL A 566 -18.31 -14.23 -12.87
N GLY A 567 -18.97 -15.20 -13.50
CA GLY A 567 -20.25 -14.99 -14.17
C GLY A 567 -20.16 -14.47 -15.60
N TYR A 568 -18.95 -14.27 -16.14
CA TYR A 568 -18.71 -13.74 -17.49
C TYR A 568 -17.76 -14.60 -18.31
N GLU A 569 -17.91 -14.53 -19.64
CA GLU A 569 -16.95 -15.12 -20.57
C GLU A 569 -15.65 -14.31 -20.55
N PRO A 570 -14.47 -14.94 -20.34
CA PRO A 570 -13.20 -14.23 -20.37
C PRO A 570 -12.91 -13.77 -21.80
N ILE A 571 -12.35 -12.58 -21.92
CA ILE A 571 -12.00 -11.97 -23.21
C ILE A 571 -10.56 -11.52 -23.21
N THR A 572 -9.97 -11.46 -24.40
CA THR A 572 -8.66 -10.84 -24.61
C THR A 572 -8.82 -9.71 -25.61
N VAL A 573 -8.39 -8.50 -25.22
CA VAL A 573 -8.26 -7.37 -26.13
C VAL A 573 -6.79 -7.02 -26.30
N THR A 574 -6.46 -6.31 -27.37
CA THR A 574 -5.10 -5.80 -27.59
C THR A 574 -5.10 -4.29 -27.54
N ALA A 575 -4.00 -3.71 -27.04
CA ALA A 575 -3.85 -2.27 -26.96
C ALA A 575 -2.38 -1.89 -27.15
N ARG A 576 -2.16 -0.70 -27.71
CA ARG A 576 -0.85 -0.08 -27.80
C ARG A 576 -0.77 1.08 -26.82
N VAL A 577 0.21 1.05 -25.94
CA VAL A 577 0.52 2.17 -25.05
C VAL A 577 1.57 3.05 -25.71
N THR A 578 1.33 4.35 -25.70
CA THR A 578 2.27 5.38 -26.15
C THR A 578 2.66 6.26 -24.98
N GLN A 579 3.92 6.72 -24.96
CA GLN A 579 4.39 7.59 -23.89
C GLN A 579 3.58 8.88 -23.79
N GLY A 580 3.28 9.31 -22.57
CA GLY A 580 2.57 10.55 -22.25
C GLY A 580 1.07 10.54 -22.58
N ARG A 581 0.53 9.39 -23.00
CA ARG A 581 -0.91 9.23 -23.27
C ARG A 581 -1.42 7.92 -22.72
N GLN A 582 -2.44 8.02 -21.87
CA GLN A 582 -3.12 6.86 -21.34
C GLN A 582 -3.94 6.22 -22.46
N THR A 583 -3.77 4.91 -22.64
CA THR A 583 -4.54 4.15 -23.62
C THR A 583 -5.77 3.58 -22.91
N ARG A 584 -6.94 4.12 -23.25
CA ARG A 584 -8.22 3.65 -22.71
C ARG A 584 -8.80 2.52 -23.57
N VAL A 585 -9.24 1.44 -22.94
CA VAL A 585 -9.99 0.35 -23.57
C VAL A 585 -11.36 0.21 -22.90
N GLU A 586 -12.40 -0.14 -23.64
CA GLU A 586 -13.74 -0.36 -23.06
C GLU A 586 -14.27 -1.78 -23.41
N PRO A 587 -13.71 -2.83 -22.79
CA PRO A 587 -14.17 -4.19 -23.01
C PRO A 587 -15.58 -4.42 -22.45
N GLU A 588 -16.44 -5.03 -23.27
CA GLU A 588 -17.77 -5.49 -22.88
C GLU A 588 -17.78 -7.01 -22.67
N LEU A 589 -18.25 -7.47 -21.51
CA LEU A 589 -18.25 -8.88 -21.16
C LEU A 589 -19.65 -9.50 -21.32
N ALA A 590 -19.72 -10.63 -22.01
CA ALA A 590 -20.94 -11.43 -22.12
C ALA A 590 -21.07 -12.36 -20.90
N ARG A 591 -22.31 -12.64 -20.48
CA ARG A 591 -22.57 -13.60 -19.39
C ARG A 591 -22.06 -14.99 -19.76
N ALA A 592 -21.45 -15.66 -18.78
CA ALA A 592 -20.92 -17.00 -18.93
C ALA A 592 -22.04 -18.01 -19.21
N ALA A 593 -21.78 -18.93 -20.13
CA ALA A 593 -22.62 -20.10 -20.31
C ALA A 593 -22.26 -21.20 -19.29
N VAL A 594 -23.21 -22.09 -19.03
CA VAL A 594 -22.98 -23.30 -18.21
C VAL A 594 -21.85 -24.13 -18.81
N ARG A 595 -20.78 -24.33 -18.04
CA ARG A 595 -19.57 -25.02 -18.50
C ARG A 595 -18.86 -25.80 -17.40
N ALA A 596 -18.22 -26.91 -17.79
CA ALA A 596 -17.16 -27.59 -17.05
C ALA A 596 -15.95 -27.81 -17.97
N GLY A 597 -14.74 -27.44 -17.53
CA GLY A 597 -13.52 -27.64 -18.32
C GLY A 597 -12.27 -27.00 -17.74
N THR A 598 -11.15 -27.21 -18.42
CA THR A 598 -9.84 -26.61 -18.07
C THR A 598 -9.59 -25.33 -18.89
N GLY A 599 -8.50 -24.64 -18.59
CA GLY A 599 -8.05 -23.42 -19.28
C GLY A 599 -8.72 -22.13 -18.79
N ARG A 600 -9.39 -22.18 -17.64
CA ARG A 600 -9.92 -21.02 -16.90
C ARG A 600 -9.41 -21.06 -15.47
N SER A 601 -9.45 -19.92 -14.81
CA SER A 601 -9.28 -19.79 -13.36
C SER A 601 -10.43 -18.97 -12.80
N VAL A 602 -10.78 -19.22 -11.53
CA VAL A 602 -11.61 -18.31 -10.76
C VAL A 602 -10.71 -17.16 -10.31
N PRO A 603 -10.99 -15.90 -10.66
CA PRO A 603 -10.13 -14.80 -10.28
C PRO A 603 -10.22 -14.51 -8.77
N GLY A 604 -9.09 -14.31 -8.11
CA GLY A 604 -9.06 -13.82 -6.73
C GLY A 604 -7.68 -13.85 -6.11
N PRO A 605 -7.46 -13.12 -5.00
CA PRO A 605 -6.18 -13.10 -4.29
C PRO A 605 -5.80 -14.43 -3.66
N GLN A 606 -6.78 -15.29 -3.33
CA GLN A 606 -6.55 -16.63 -2.79
C GLN A 606 -6.66 -17.74 -3.83
N SER A 607 -6.79 -17.39 -5.12
CA SER A 607 -6.87 -18.42 -6.17
C SER A 607 -5.56 -19.18 -6.28
N GLN A 608 -5.63 -20.50 -6.05
CA GLN A 608 -4.49 -21.40 -6.01
C GLN A 608 -4.49 -22.42 -7.16
N ALA A 609 -5.64 -22.61 -7.82
CA ALA A 609 -5.74 -23.62 -8.86
C ALA A 609 -4.93 -23.27 -10.11
N ALA A 610 -4.39 -24.31 -10.74
CA ALA A 610 -3.73 -24.19 -12.02
C ALA A 610 -4.75 -24.19 -13.17
N LEU A 611 -4.38 -23.64 -14.32
CA LEU A 611 -5.22 -23.70 -15.54
C LEU A 611 -5.52 -25.13 -16.03
N THR A 612 -4.83 -26.14 -15.49
CA THR A 612 -5.10 -27.56 -15.76
C THR A 612 -6.23 -28.15 -14.93
N ASP A 613 -6.70 -27.45 -13.89
CA ASP A 613 -7.80 -27.88 -13.04
C ASP A 613 -9.16 -27.62 -13.70
N VAL A 614 -10.21 -28.27 -13.20
CA VAL A 614 -11.54 -28.22 -13.81
C VAL A 614 -12.37 -27.14 -13.17
N VAL A 615 -12.74 -26.12 -13.94
CA VAL A 615 -13.68 -25.07 -13.53
C VAL A 615 -15.09 -25.46 -13.95
N LEU A 616 -16.01 -25.51 -12.98
CA LEU A 616 -17.46 -25.53 -13.20
C LEU A 616 -17.99 -24.11 -13.01
N SER A 617 -18.72 -23.58 -13.99
CA SER A 617 -19.20 -22.18 -13.92
C SER A 617 -20.50 -21.97 -14.68
N ASN A 618 -21.23 -20.94 -14.26
CA ASN A 618 -22.38 -20.36 -14.96
C ASN A 618 -22.32 -18.82 -14.79
N GLU A 619 -23.44 -18.13 -15.01
CA GLU A 619 -23.57 -16.67 -14.89
C GLU A 619 -23.62 -16.13 -13.45
N MET A 620 -23.70 -17.01 -12.45
CA MET A 620 -23.89 -16.69 -11.03
C MET A 620 -22.71 -17.11 -10.14
N VAL A 621 -22.03 -18.21 -10.45
CA VAL A 621 -20.99 -18.83 -9.62
C VAL A 621 -19.91 -19.50 -10.47
N ALA A 622 -18.69 -19.56 -9.95
CA ALA A 622 -17.62 -20.40 -10.48
C ALA A 622 -16.93 -21.17 -9.35
N LEU A 623 -16.61 -22.44 -9.60
CA LEU A 623 -15.94 -23.37 -8.68
C LEU A 623 -14.81 -24.07 -9.43
N THR A 624 -13.57 -23.99 -8.93
CA THR A 624 -12.47 -24.82 -9.43
C THR A 624 -12.34 -26.08 -8.59
N VAL A 625 -12.21 -27.24 -9.24
CA VAL A 625 -11.93 -28.53 -8.61
C VAL A 625 -10.60 -29.07 -9.14
N SER A 626 -9.68 -29.40 -8.23
CA SER A 626 -8.34 -29.88 -8.57
C SER A 626 -8.39 -31.13 -9.44
N ALA A 627 -7.68 -31.10 -10.56
CA ALA A 627 -7.37 -32.24 -11.41
C ALA A 627 -5.90 -32.67 -11.29
N GLY A 628 -5.08 -31.93 -10.55
CA GLY A 628 -3.67 -32.25 -10.31
C GLY A 628 -2.96 -31.34 -9.32
N THR A 629 -3.45 -30.11 -9.14
CA THR A 629 -2.86 -29.16 -8.18
C THR A 629 -2.90 -29.71 -6.76
N GLN A 630 -1.79 -29.52 -6.04
CA GLN A 630 -1.64 -29.93 -4.65
C GLN A 630 -1.62 -28.70 -3.77
N ASP A 631 -2.49 -28.72 -2.77
CA ASP A 631 -2.46 -27.77 -1.68
C ASP A 631 -1.58 -28.30 -0.54
N SER A 632 -0.87 -27.40 0.13
CA SER A 632 0.10 -27.75 1.18
C SER A 632 -0.56 -28.13 2.51
N GLN A 633 -1.79 -27.69 2.75
CA GLN A 633 -2.61 -28.02 3.92
C GLN A 633 -3.36 -29.35 3.73
N LEU A 634 -3.66 -29.75 2.49
CA LEU A 634 -4.27 -31.03 2.10
C LEU A 634 -3.36 -31.97 1.29
N PRO A 635 -2.12 -32.25 1.72
CA PRO A 635 -1.13 -32.93 0.90
C PRO A 635 -1.57 -34.35 0.51
N GLY A 636 -1.52 -34.67 -0.78
CA GLY A 636 -1.79 -35.99 -1.33
C GLY A 636 -3.28 -36.33 -1.47
N VAL A 637 -4.19 -35.43 -1.10
CA VAL A 637 -5.65 -35.62 -1.25
C VAL A 637 -6.38 -34.48 -1.95
N THR A 638 -5.67 -33.44 -2.40
CA THR A 638 -6.27 -32.27 -3.06
C THR A 638 -7.02 -32.62 -4.35
N VAL A 639 -6.59 -33.64 -5.10
CA VAL A 639 -7.25 -34.03 -6.36
C VAL A 639 -8.71 -34.38 -6.08
N GLY A 640 -9.61 -33.80 -6.88
CA GLY A 640 -11.06 -33.95 -6.74
C GLY A 640 -11.69 -33.06 -5.68
N LYS A 641 -10.91 -32.21 -4.98
CA LYS A 641 -11.39 -31.23 -4.01
C LYS A 641 -11.59 -29.87 -4.67
N PRO A 642 -12.63 -29.12 -4.28
CA PRO A 642 -12.72 -27.72 -4.62
C PRO A 642 -11.56 -26.92 -4.02
N MET A 643 -11.00 -26.02 -4.82
CA MET A 643 -9.91 -25.13 -4.43
C MET A 643 -10.42 -23.70 -4.35
N ASP A 644 -10.93 -23.18 -5.47
CA ASP A 644 -11.41 -21.82 -5.56
C ASP A 644 -12.93 -21.79 -5.73
N VAL A 645 -13.61 -20.79 -5.16
CA VAL A 645 -15.04 -20.53 -5.42
C VAL A 645 -15.36 -19.05 -5.24
N ALA A 646 -16.19 -18.51 -6.13
CA ALA A 646 -16.65 -17.13 -5.99
C ALA A 646 -18.03 -16.93 -6.62
N ALA A 647 -18.75 -15.93 -6.10
CA ALA A 647 -19.99 -15.43 -6.67
C ALA A 647 -19.72 -14.41 -7.80
N VAL A 648 -20.69 -14.24 -8.70
CA VAL A 648 -20.65 -13.17 -9.70
C VAL A 648 -20.49 -11.79 -9.04
N GLY A 649 -19.59 -10.97 -9.57
CA GLY A 649 -19.28 -9.65 -9.00
C GLY A 649 -18.28 -9.68 -7.85
N HIS A 650 -17.68 -10.84 -7.57
CA HIS A 650 -16.71 -11.02 -6.49
C HIS A 650 -15.47 -11.80 -6.93
N LEU A 651 -14.46 -11.81 -6.05
CA LEU A 651 -13.18 -12.50 -6.21
C LEU A 651 -13.08 -13.68 -5.23
N ASP A 652 -12.35 -14.73 -5.59
CA ASP A 652 -12.10 -15.87 -4.70
C ASP A 652 -11.26 -15.50 -3.47
N GLN A 653 -11.78 -15.88 -2.29
CA GLN A 653 -11.15 -15.69 -0.97
C GLN A 653 -11.06 -16.99 -0.16
N ILE A 654 -11.55 -18.11 -0.73
CA ILE A 654 -11.44 -19.41 -0.07
C ILE A 654 -10.00 -19.91 -0.20
N ASP A 655 -9.49 -20.51 0.88
CA ASP A 655 -8.24 -21.26 0.82
C ASP A 655 -8.49 -22.62 0.14
N TRP A 656 -9.44 -23.40 0.70
CA TRP A 656 -9.93 -24.64 0.07
C TRP A 656 -11.23 -25.14 0.70
N LEU A 657 -11.87 -26.12 0.04
CA LEU A 657 -12.95 -26.92 0.64
C LEU A 657 -12.65 -28.43 0.61
N ASN A 658 -12.66 -29.09 1.77
CA ASN A 658 -12.39 -30.53 1.83
C ASN A 658 -13.68 -31.33 1.73
N LEU A 659 -14.14 -31.51 0.49
CA LEU A 659 -15.36 -32.23 0.13
C LEU A 659 -15.07 -33.55 -0.60
N PRO A 660 -15.50 -34.71 -0.08
CA PRO A 660 -15.81 -35.02 1.32
C PRO A 660 -14.61 -35.62 2.05
N TYR A 661 -14.66 -35.72 3.38
CA TYR A 661 -13.77 -36.57 4.16
C TYR A 661 -14.50 -37.80 4.72
N ALA A 662 -13.73 -38.83 5.12
CA ALA A 662 -14.23 -40.00 5.83
C ALA A 662 -13.19 -40.54 6.83
N SER A 663 -13.53 -40.64 8.11
CA SER A 663 -12.59 -41.04 9.16
C SER A 663 -13.13 -42.22 9.99
N LEU A 664 -12.25 -43.06 10.54
CA LEU A 664 -12.61 -44.12 11.48
C LEU A 664 -12.97 -43.58 12.87
N THR A 665 -12.41 -42.43 13.24
CA THR A 665 -12.66 -41.75 14.52
C THR A 665 -13.26 -40.38 14.27
N GLN A 666 -14.07 -39.90 15.22
CA GLN A 666 -14.65 -38.57 15.11
C GLN A 666 -13.53 -37.51 15.13
N PRO A 667 -13.40 -36.66 14.11
CA PRO A 667 -12.39 -35.60 14.11
C PRO A 667 -12.58 -34.61 15.25
N ARG A 668 -11.51 -34.31 15.98
CA ARG A 668 -11.51 -33.42 17.17
C ARG A 668 -10.19 -32.67 17.30
N GLY A 669 -10.19 -31.59 18.08
CA GLY A 669 -9.02 -30.73 18.35
C GLY A 669 -8.82 -29.62 17.33
N GLY A 670 -7.76 -28.82 17.50
CA GLY A 670 -7.50 -27.62 16.68
C GLY A 670 -7.19 -27.87 15.20
N ASN A 671 -6.89 -29.12 14.82
CA ASN A 671 -6.61 -29.51 13.42
C ASN A 671 -7.61 -30.55 12.91
N ALA A 672 -8.82 -30.59 13.48
CA ALA A 672 -9.84 -31.55 13.08
C ALA A 672 -10.23 -31.43 11.60
N TRP A 673 -10.08 -30.23 11.04
CA TRP A 673 -10.29 -29.91 9.63
C TRP A 673 -9.35 -30.65 8.66
N GLN A 674 -8.14 -31.01 9.11
CA GLN A 674 -7.08 -31.57 8.26
C GLN A 674 -7.28 -33.07 7.97
N GLN A 675 -8.38 -33.41 7.31
CA GLN A 675 -8.74 -34.79 6.99
C GLN A 675 -8.16 -35.23 5.64
N LEU A 676 -7.20 -36.15 5.68
CA LEU A 676 -6.44 -36.61 4.51
C LEU A 676 -6.86 -38.00 4.01
N THR A 677 -8.15 -38.32 4.16
CA THR A 677 -8.60 -39.72 4.04
C THR A 677 -9.38 -40.05 2.78
N VAL A 678 -9.90 -39.08 2.03
CA VAL A 678 -10.55 -39.33 0.73
C VAL A 678 -9.64 -38.80 -0.35
N ARG A 679 -9.09 -39.71 -1.15
CA ARG A 679 -8.15 -39.39 -2.22
C ARG A 679 -8.77 -39.77 -3.55
N ALA A 680 -9.00 -38.80 -4.43
CA ALA A 680 -9.35 -39.07 -5.81
C ALA A 680 -8.09 -39.36 -6.63
N ASP A 681 -8.15 -40.37 -7.49
CA ASP A 681 -7.10 -40.69 -8.45
C ASP A 681 -7.38 -40.06 -9.82
N THR A 682 -8.63 -39.68 -10.07
CA THR A 682 -9.08 -39.11 -11.34
C THR A 682 -10.06 -37.97 -11.11
N MET A 683 -9.99 -36.99 -12.01
CA MET A 683 -10.96 -35.91 -12.14
C MET A 683 -11.30 -35.77 -13.63
N GLN A 684 -12.57 -35.95 -14.00
CA GLN A 684 -13.01 -36.04 -15.39
C GLN A 684 -14.20 -35.12 -15.65
N VAL A 685 -14.19 -34.42 -16.78
CA VAL A 685 -15.37 -33.70 -17.28
C VAL A 685 -16.29 -34.71 -17.97
N VAL A 686 -17.49 -34.89 -17.42
CA VAL A 686 -18.51 -35.81 -17.92
C VAL A 686 -19.39 -35.14 -18.96
N SER A 687 -19.80 -33.89 -18.69
CA SER A 687 -20.53 -33.02 -19.62
C SER A 687 -19.92 -31.63 -19.56
N ALA A 688 -19.38 -31.14 -20.67
CA ALA A 688 -18.66 -29.87 -20.68
C ALA A 688 -19.57 -28.65 -20.81
N THR A 689 -20.74 -28.77 -21.45
CA THR A 689 -21.66 -27.66 -21.75
C THR A 689 -23.09 -28.19 -21.90
N GLY A 690 -24.09 -27.31 -21.90
CA GLY A 690 -25.49 -27.65 -22.11
C GLY A 690 -26.39 -27.02 -21.05
N PRO A 691 -27.57 -27.57 -20.77
CA PRO A 691 -28.40 -27.13 -19.64
C PRO A 691 -27.76 -27.47 -18.28
N GLU A 692 -26.84 -28.43 -18.26
CA GLU A 692 -26.07 -28.85 -17.11
C GLU A 692 -24.66 -29.27 -17.55
N ALA A 693 -23.65 -28.79 -16.84
CA ALA A 693 -22.27 -29.26 -16.97
C ALA A 693 -21.91 -30.09 -15.73
N VAL A 694 -21.14 -31.16 -15.95
CA VAL A 694 -20.88 -32.20 -14.95
C VAL A 694 -19.41 -32.58 -14.96
N ALA A 695 -18.81 -32.67 -13.77
CA ALA A 695 -17.49 -33.24 -13.57
C ALA A 695 -17.53 -34.31 -12.47
N ARG A 696 -16.60 -35.26 -12.51
CA ARG A 696 -16.58 -36.40 -11.60
C ARG A 696 -15.18 -36.70 -11.12
N ALA A 697 -15.03 -36.73 -9.80
CA ALA A 697 -13.86 -37.24 -9.11
C ALA A 697 -14.11 -38.69 -8.65
N THR A 698 -13.15 -39.58 -8.86
CA THR A 698 -13.24 -40.98 -8.41
C THR A 698 -11.97 -41.39 -7.67
N GLY A 699 -12.14 -42.03 -6.52
CA GLY A 699 -11.05 -42.65 -5.77
C GLY A 699 -11.55 -43.44 -4.58
N LEU A 700 -10.80 -43.43 -3.48
CA LEU A 700 -11.00 -44.33 -2.34
C LEU A 700 -10.86 -43.59 -1.01
N CYS A 701 -11.42 -44.17 0.04
CA CYS A 701 -11.11 -43.79 1.42
C CYS A 701 -9.81 -44.49 1.86
N THR A 702 -8.73 -43.76 2.10
CA THR A 702 -7.44 -44.35 2.53
C THR A 702 -7.52 -44.97 3.93
N ALA A 703 -8.44 -44.50 4.78
CA ALA A 703 -8.70 -45.08 6.10
C ALA A 703 -9.51 -46.40 6.03
N ALA A 704 -10.23 -46.63 4.93
CA ALA A 704 -10.98 -47.85 4.63
C ALA A 704 -10.92 -48.11 3.12
N PRO A 705 -9.80 -48.65 2.59
CA PRO A 705 -9.53 -48.74 1.15
C PRO A 705 -10.56 -49.52 0.32
N GLU A 706 -11.38 -50.34 0.96
CA GLU A 706 -12.52 -51.01 0.36
C GLU A 706 -13.73 -50.09 0.08
N VAL A 707 -13.74 -48.87 0.62
CA VAL A 707 -14.79 -47.89 0.39
C VAL A 707 -14.37 -46.99 -0.78
N GLN A 708 -15.02 -47.20 -1.92
CA GLN A 708 -14.90 -46.32 -3.08
C GLN A 708 -15.68 -45.04 -2.84
N VAL A 709 -15.10 -43.91 -3.24
CA VAL A 709 -15.75 -42.60 -3.16
C VAL A 709 -15.81 -42.00 -4.55
N VAL A 710 -17.02 -41.69 -5.00
CA VAL A 710 -17.27 -40.98 -6.26
C VAL A 710 -17.97 -39.66 -5.94
N THR A 711 -17.35 -38.54 -6.28
CA THR A 711 -17.98 -37.22 -6.16
C THR A 711 -18.34 -36.68 -7.53
N THR A 712 -19.62 -36.41 -7.76
CA THR A 712 -20.12 -35.76 -8.98
C THR A 712 -20.49 -34.32 -8.67
N TYR A 713 -19.88 -33.39 -9.41
CA TYR A 713 -20.18 -31.97 -9.37
C TYR A 713 -21.05 -31.60 -10.57
N SER A 714 -22.13 -30.85 -10.38
CA SER A 714 -22.93 -30.32 -11.47
C SER A 714 -23.35 -28.87 -11.27
N VAL A 715 -23.41 -28.12 -12.38
CA VAL A 715 -23.79 -26.72 -12.42
C VAL A 715 -24.82 -26.50 -13.53
N ARG A 716 -25.83 -25.66 -13.27
CA ARG A 716 -26.94 -25.34 -14.18
C ARG A 716 -27.12 -23.83 -14.27
N ALA A 717 -27.79 -23.34 -15.30
CA ALA A 717 -28.07 -21.91 -15.45
C ALA A 717 -29.00 -21.42 -14.32
N GLY A 718 -28.78 -20.20 -13.85
CA GLY A 718 -29.57 -19.51 -12.83
C GLY A 718 -29.30 -19.93 -11.38
N GLU A 719 -28.50 -20.97 -11.15
CA GLU A 719 -28.19 -21.46 -9.81
C GLU A 719 -26.97 -20.74 -9.23
N SER A 720 -27.05 -20.20 -8.01
CA SER A 720 -25.92 -19.58 -7.30
C SER A 720 -25.07 -20.60 -6.53
N TRP A 721 -25.08 -21.86 -6.98
CA TRP A 721 -24.38 -22.97 -6.34
C TRP A 721 -23.94 -24.02 -7.36
N VAL A 722 -23.01 -24.87 -6.94
CA VAL A 722 -22.65 -26.12 -7.61
C VAL A 722 -23.14 -27.28 -6.77
N THR A 723 -23.91 -28.20 -7.36
CA THR A 723 -24.34 -29.42 -6.66
C THR A 723 -23.17 -30.39 -6.56
N ALA A 724 -22.93 -30.96 -5.38
CA ALA A 724 -21.95 -32.00 -5.14
C ALA A 724 -22.61 -33.23 -4.51
N GLU A 725 -22.56 -34.36 -5.21
CA GLU A 725 -23.04 -35.66 -4.71
C GLU A 725 -21.84 -36.59 -4.51
N SER A 726 -21.58 -37.00 -3.27
CA SER A 726 -20.55 -37.99 -2.94
C SER A 726 -21.17 -39.32 -2.56
N VAL A 727 -20.88 -40.36 -3.34
CA VAL A 727 -21.34 -41.73 -3.11
C VAL A 727 -20.19 -42.56 -2.54
N PHE A 728 -20.40 -43.09 -1.34
CA PHE A 728 -19.48 -43.97 -0.62
C PHE A 728 -19.98 -45.41 -0.76
N THR A 729 -19.30 -46.23 -1.54
CA THR A 729 -19.70 -47.63 -1.80
C THR A 729 -18.75 -48.57 -1.09
N ASN A 730 -19.26 -49.39 -0.17
CA ASN A 730 -18.46 -50.41 0.51
C ASN A 730 -18.31 -51.66 -0.37
N GLN A 731 -17.16 -51.83 -0.99
CA GLN A 731 -16.83 -52.98 -1.83
C GLN A 731 -16.21 -54.14 -1.03
N GLY A 732 -16.10 -53.99 0.30
CA GLY A 732 -15.59 -55.00 1.21
C GLY A 732 -16.62 -56.07 1.58
N THR A 733 -16.21 -56.96 2.48
CA THR A 733 -17.03 -58.08 2.95
C THR A 733 -17.63 -57.86 4.35
N ALA A 734 -17.31 -56.74 5.01
CA ALA A 734 -17.80 -56.40 6.34
C ALA A 734 -18.36 -54.97 6.38
N ALA A 735 -19.32 -54.72 7.26
CA ALA A 735 -19.89 -53.39 7.47
C ALA A 735 -18.80 -52.40 7.93
N ARG A 736 -18.90 -51.15 7.47
CA ARG A 736 -17.95 -50.09 7.81
C ARG A 736 -18.65 -48.88 8.41
N THR A 737 -18.30 -48.58 9.66
CA THR A 737 -18.75 -47.35 10.34
C THR A 737 -17.70 -46.26 10.19
N LEU A 738 -18.09 -45.13 9.62
CA LEU A 738 -17.22 -43.98 9.33
C LEU A 738 -17.87 -42.69 9.81
N TRP A 739 -17.03 -41.73 10.19
CA TRP A 739 -17.40 -40.33 10.34
C TRP A 739 -17.19 -39.63 9.00
N ILE A 740 -18.28 -39.21 8.38
CA ILE A 740 -18.31 -38.57 7.07
C ILE A 740 -18.78 -37.13 7.23
N GLY A 741 -18.20 -36.24 6.42
CA GLY A 741 -18.63 -34.85 6.34
C GLY A 741 -17.77 -34.04 5.38
N ASP A 742 -17.94 -32.74 5.43
CA ASP A 742 -17.19 -31.75 4.67
C ASP A 742 -16.61 -30.68 5.60
N VAL A 743 -15.64 -29.92 5.08
CA VAL A 743 -14.97 -28.80 5.77
C VAL A 743 -14.89 -27.61 4.84
N ILE A 744 -15.14 -26.41 5.38
CA ILE A 744 -14.83 -25.12 4.75
C ILE A 744 -13.70 -24.49 5.57
N ASP A 745 -12.66 -24.02 4.88
CA ASP A 745 -11.59 -23.20 5.44
C ASP A 745 -11.48 -21.91 4.63
N HIS A 746 -11.47 -20.77 5.31
CA HIS A 746 -11.48 -19.46 4.68
C HIS A 746 -10.45 -18.58 5.36
N ASP A 747 -9.39 -18.26 4.62
CA ASP A 747 -8.27 -17.42 5.08
C ASP A 747 -8.34 -15.98 4.56
N GLY A 748 -9.41 -15.61 3.85
CA GLY A 748 -9.68 -14.22 3.50
C GLY A 748 -9.93 -13.35 4.74
N ALA A 749 -9.65 -12.06 4.64
CA ALA A 749 -9.80 -11.12 5.75
C ALA A 749 -11.21 -11.19 6.40
N GLY A 750 -11.29 -10.94 7.71
CA GLY A 750 -12.55 -10.94 8.45
C GLY A 750 -13.28 -12.29 8.49
N GLN A 751 -12.56 -13.40 8.22
CA GLN A 751 -13.13 -14.75 8.19
C GLN A 751 -13.89 -15.10 9.47
N ARG A 752 -15.07 -15.68 9.28
CA ARG A 752 -15.92 -16.15 10.38
C ARG A 752 -16.79 -17.31 9.95
N SER A 753 -16.91 -18.30 10.83
CA SER A 753 -17.78 -19.45 10.63
C SER A 753 -19.23 -19.13 10.98
N GLY A 754 -20.16 -19.84 10.35
CA GLY A 754 -21.60 -19.76 10.59
C GLY A 754 -22.19 -21.14 10.83
N VAL A 755 -22.99 -21.25 11.90
CA VAL A 755 -23.81 -22.43 12.17
C VAL A 755 -25.23 -21.98 12.51
N PRO A 756 -26.27 -22.50 11.82
CA PRO A 756 -27.64 -22.08 12.07
C PRO A 756 -28.05 -22.38 13.51
N GLY A 757 -28.65 -21.38 14.16
CA GLY A 757 -29.02 -21.43 15.58
C GLY A 757 -27.89 -21.01 16.55
N ALA A 758 -26.63 -21.05 16.12
CA ALA A 758 -25.50 -20.51 16.88
C ALA A 758 -25.08 -19.11 16.39
N GLY A 759 -25.39 -18.77 15.14
CA GLY A 759 -25.01 -17.51 14.51
C GLY A 759 -23.55 -17.52 14.05
N VAL A 760 -22.90 -16.36 14.15
CA VAL A 760 -21.48 -16.18 13.83
C VAL A 760 -20.62 -16.80 14.95
N VAL A 761 -19.70 -17.68 14.56
CA VAL A 761 -18.70 -18.29 15.43
C VAL A 761 -17.36 -17.56 15.20
N THR A 762 -16.87 -16.85 16.22
CA THR A 762 -15.60 -16.09 16.17
C THR A 762 -14.53 -16.65 17.11
N ALA A 763 -14.90 -17.61 17.98
CA ALA A 763 -13.98 -18.17 18.96
C ALA A 763 -12.83 -18.94 18.30
N SER A 764 -11.59 -18.70 18.74
CA SER A 764 -10.41 -19.41 18.20
C SER A 764 -10.34 -20.89 18.61
N THR A 765 -11.01 -21.26 19.70
CA THR A 765 -11.07 -22.65 20.18
C THR A 765 -12.26 -23.37 19.57
N PRO A 766 -12.07 -24.52 18.90
CA PRO A 766 -13.19 -25.22 18.27
C PRO A 766 -14.17 -25.81 19.28
N ALA A 767 -15.46 -25.80 18.92
CA ALA A 767 -16.56 -26.32 19.74
C ALA A 767 -17.58 -27.11 18.91
N ASP A 768 -18.37 -27.93 19.60
CA ASP A 768 -19.48 -28.68 19.03
C ASP A 768 -20.76 -27.84 18.99
N PHE A 769 -21.47 -27.91 17.88
CA PHE A 769 -22.74 -27.23 17.63
C PHE A 769 -23.77 -28.21 17.06
N THR A 770 -25.04 -27.98 17.37
CA THR A 770 -26.17 -28.69 16.76
C THR A 770 -26.87 -27.74 15.79
N PRO A 771 -26.68 -27.90 14.47
CA PRO A 771 -27.27 -27.01 13.47
C PRO A 771 -28.79 -27.04 13.52
N ALA A 772 -29.41 -25.85 13.59
CA ALA A 772 -30.88 -25.71 13.55
C ALA A 772 -31.46 -25.85 12.13
N ALA A 773 -30.60 -25.79 11.10
CA ALA A 773 -30.92 -25.97 9.69
C ALA A 773 -29.79 -26.77 9.02
N PRO A 774 -30.02 -27.41 7.86
CA PRO A 774 -29.06 -28.33 7.26
C PRO A 774 -27.97 -27.58 6.47
N TRP A 775 -27.22 -26.68 7.12
CA TRP A 775 -26.09 -25.99 6.49
C TRP A 775 -24.96 -25.67 7.47
N ILE A 776 -23.76 -25.54 6.91
CA ILE A 776 -22.62 -24.85 7.52
C ILE A 776 -22.11 -23.82 6.53
N GLY A 777 -21.54 -22.73 7.03
CA GLY A 777 -21.06 -21.67 6.16
C GLY A 777 -19.88 -20.92 6.75
N MET A 778 -19.22 -20.18 5.87
CA MET A 778 -18.22 -19.20 6.21
C MET A 778 -18.50 -17.93 5.42
N THR A 779 -17.99 -16.83 5.92
CA THR A 779 -18.02 -15.55 5.23
C THR A 779 -16.76 -14.81 5.63
N GLY A 780 -16.35 -13.90 4.76
CA GLY A 780 -15.34 -12.93 5.11
C GLY A 780 -15.96 -11.56 5.13
N SER A 781 -15.23 -10.70 4.48
CA SER A 781 -15.37 -9.27 4.54
C SER A 781 -15.41 -8.63 3.15
N ASP A 782 -15.16 -9.48 2.15
CA ASP A 782 -15.44 -9.32 0.74
C ASP A 782 -16.94 -9.23 0.42
N GLY A 783 -17.81 -9.36 1.42
CA GLY A 783 -19.26 -9.37 1.21
C GLY A 783 -19.77 -10.68 0.61
N GLN A 784 -18.98 -11.77 0.65
CA GLN A 784 -19.42 -13.08 0.18
C GLN A 784 -19.72 -14.03 1.33
N THR A 785 -20.71 -14.89 1.10
CA THR A 785 -21.04 -16.00 1.98
C THR A 785 -20.92 -17.31 1.22
N TYR A 786 -20.09 -18.19 1.77
CA TYR A 786 -19.82 -19.53 1.28
C TYR A 786 -20.56 -20.53 2.16
N ALA A 787 -21.30 -21.46 1.54
CA ALA A 787 -22.08 -22.41 2.32
C ALA A 787 -22.15 -23.79 1.68
N LEU A 788 -22.26 -24.80 2.55
CA LEU A 788 -22.62 -26.16 2.18
C LEU A 788 -24.04 -26.41 2.68
N LEU A 789 -24.99 -26.43 1.74
CA LEU A 789 -26.41 -26.66 2.02
C LEU A 789 -26.71 -28.15 1.79
N TYR A 790 -27.03 -28.90 2.85
CA TYR A 790 -27.29 -30.33 2.81
C TYR A 790 -28.77 -30.63 2.55
N ASP A 791 -29.05 -31.67 1.77
CA ASP A 791 -30.43 -32.12 1.52
C ASP A 791 -31.08 -32.73 2.77
N GLU A 792 -30.27 -33.36 3.63
CA GLU A 792 -30.74 -34.07 4.82
C GLU A 792 -30.14 -33.49 6.11
N PRO A 793 -30.95 -33.29 7.16
CA PRO A 793 -30.46 -32.93 8.50
C PRO A 793 -29.72 -34.12 9.16
N GLY A 794 -29.35 -33.98 10.44
CA GLY A 794 -28.78 -35.08 11.21
C GLY A 794 -27.25 -35.19 11.16
N PHE A 795 -26.57 -34.05 11.08
CA PHE A 795 -25.13 -33.94 11.34
C PHE A 795 -24.88 -32.99 12.52
N THR A 796 -23.72 -33.12 13.15
CA THR A 796 -23.21 -32.15 14.13
C THR A 796 -22.20 -31.24 13.44
N ALA A 797 -22.14 -29.97 13.81
CA ALA A 797 -21.11 -29.06 13.33
C ALA A 797 -19.99 -28.94 14.38
N TYR A 798 -18.74 -28.91 13.95
CA TYR A 798 -17.58 -28.62 14.79
C TYR A 798 -16.84 -27.44 14.16
N ALA A 799 -16.67 -26.35 14.88
CA ALA A 799 -16.24 -25.09 14.28
C ALA A 799 -15.41 -24.23 15.23
N CYS A 800 -14.55 -23.39 14.66
CA CYS A 800 -13.97 -22.21 15.30
C CYS A 800 -14.11 -21.01 14.35
N GLY A 801 -13.50 -19.87 14.69
CA GLY A 801 -13.55 -18.66 13.89
C GLY A 801 -13.08 -18.82 12.44
N ILE A 802 -12.15 -19.73 12.18
CA ILE A 802 -11.43 -19.81 10.90
C ILE A 802 -11.80 -21.03 10.04
N TRP A 803 -12.53 -22.01 10.56
CA TRP A 803 -13.04 -23.14 9.77
C TRP A 803 -14.28 -23.75 10.43
N VAL A 804 -15.08 -24.44 9.62
CA VAL A 804 -16.26 -25.19 10.07
C VAL A 804 -16.34 -26.54 9.36
N MET A 805 -16.73 -27.58 10.10
CA MET A 805 -16.96 -28.90 9.53
C MET A 805 -18.28 -29.53 9.96
N SER A 806 -18.92 -30.24 9.04
CA SER A 806 -20.06 -31.11 9.32
C SER A 806 -19.56 -32.50 9.71
N GLN A 807 -20.26 -33.21 10.60
CA GLN A 807 -19.88 -34.57 11.01
C GLN A 807 -21.10 -35.45 11.19
N ARG A 808 -21.10 -36.61 10.53
CA ARG A 808 -22.13 -37.65 10.66
C ARG A 808 -21.49 -39.02 10.79
N GLN A 809 -21.97 -39.84 11.70
CA GLN A 809 -21.57 -41.24 11.77
C GLN A 809 -22.49 -42.08 10.88
N VAL A 810 -21.90 -42.88 9.98
CA VAL A 810 -22.62 -43.70 9.02
C VAL A 810 -22.05 -45.11 9.02
N THR A 811 -22.90 -46.13 9.04
CA THR A 811 -22.51 -47.53 8.80
C THR A 811 -22.94 -47.94 7.41
N ILE A 812 -21.99 -48.37 6.59
CA ILE A 812 -22.21 -48.82 5.21
C ILE A 812 -22.03 -50.35 5.16
N GLU A 813 -23.12 -51.07 4.92
CA GLU A 813 -23.12 -52.53 4.79
C GLU A 813 -22.34 -52.99 3.54
N PRO A 814 -21.82 -54.23 3.51
CA PRO A 814 -21.17 -54.79 2.31
C PRO A 814 -22.05 -54.67 1.06
N GLY A 815 -21.52 -54.07 0.00
CA GLY A 815 -22.24 -53.83 -1.26
C GLY A 815 -23.26 -52.69 -1.22
N ALA A 816 -23.49 -52.07 -0.07
CA ALA A 816 -24.35 -50.89 0.07
C ALA A 816 -23.57 -49.60 -0.22
N ALA A 817 -24.31 -48.51 -0.42
CA ALA A 817 -23.76 -47.18 -0.60
C ALA A 817 -24.44 -46.16 0.31
N PHE A 818 -23.67 -45.18 0.76
CA PHE A 818 -24.18 -43.97 1.40
C PHE A 818 -23.98 -42.79 0.46
N THR A 819 -24.97 -41.91 0.35
CA THR A 819 -24.92 -40.73 -0.52
C THR A 819 -24.98 -39.47 0.34
N LEU A 820 -24.00 -38.59 0.17
CA LEU A 820 -23.98 -37.24 0.74
C LEU A 820 -24.22 -36.22 -0.37
N ARG A 821 -25.40 -35.58 -0.34
CA ARG A 821 -25.76 -34.49 -1.26
C ARG A 821 -25.69 -33.14 -0.57
N ARG A 822 -25.08 -32.19 -1.27
CA ARG A 822 -25.01 -30.79 -0.86
C ARG A 822 -24.90 -29.86 -2.05
N ARG A 823 -25.29 -28.61 -1.83
CA ARG A 823 -25.05 -27.49 -2.75
C ARG A 823 -23.92 -26.64 -2.17
N ILE A 824 -22.88 -26.42 -2.97
CA ILE A 824 -21.75 -25.53 -2.66
C ILE A 824 -22.14 -24.14 -3.18
N ALA A 825 -22.61 -23.28 -2.28
CA ALA A 825 -23.07 -21.94 -2.61
C ALA A 825 -21.98 -20.90 -2.33
N ALA A 826 -21.87 -19.92 -3.23
CA ALA A 826 -21.19 -18.65 -2.98
C ALA A 826 -22.16 -17.54 -3.41
N VAL A 827 -22.47 -16.62 -2.49
CA VAL A 827 -23.46 -15.56 -2.72
C VAL A 827 -23.00 -14.24 -2.14
N ASP A 828 -23.40 -13.16 -2.81
CA ASP A 828 -23.28 -11.80 -2.29
C ASP A 828 -24.20 -11.62 -1.08
N ASN A 829 -23.64 -11.17 0.04
CA ASN A 829 -24.38 -10.87 1.26
C ASN A 829 -24.70 -9.39 1.46
N GLY A 830 -24.24 -8.52 0.57
CA GLY A 830 -24.49 -7.08 0.57
C GLY A 830 -23.97 -6.35 1.81
N GLY A 831 -23.03 -6.95 2.56
CA GLY A 831 -22.57 -6.42 3.83
C GLY A 831 -23.62 -6.50 4.95
N ALA A 832 -24.56 -7.43 4.87
CA ALA A 832 -25.63 -7.58 5.85
C ALA A 832 -25.08 -7.86 7.26
N THR A 833 -25.74 -7.30 8.29
CA THR A 833 -25.40 -7.53 9.70
C THR A 833 -25.40 -9.01 10.07
N ASP A 834 -26.34 -9.78 9.51
CA ASP A 834 -26.28 -11.24 9.51
C ASP A 834 -25.90 -11.73 8.10
N PRO A 835 -24.62 -12.06 7.87
CA PRO A 835 -24.12 -12.50 6.56
C PRO A 835 -24.58 -13.91 6.20
N PHE A 836 -25.34 -14.62 7.04
CA PHE A 836 -25.87 -15.95 6.73
C PHE A 836 -27.38 -15.96 6.48
N ALA A 837 -28.06 -14.83 6.68
CA ALA A 837 -29.51 -14.74 6.55
C ALA A 837 -30.03 -15.11 5.14
N MET A 838 -29.26 -14.82 4.08
CA MET A 838 -29.65 -15.15 2.71
C MET A 838 -29.66 -16.65 2.42
N LEU A 839 -28.97 -17.47 3.22
CA LEU A 839 -28.95 -18.93 3.05
C LEU A 839 -30.32 -19.56 3.29
N ALA A 840 -31.21 -18.93 4.04
CA ALA A 840 -32.56 -19.44 4.27
C ALA A 840 -33.43 -19.44 3.00
N GLY A 841 -33.08 -18.64 1.99
CA GLY A 841 -33.77 -18.56 0.71
C GLY A 841 -33.22 -19.48 -0.39
N LEU A 842 -32.11 -20.19 -0.12
CA LEU A 842 -31.45 -21.11 -1.05
C LEU A 842 -31.84 -22.55 -0.76
#